data_AF-I3MRE1-F1
#
_entry.id   AF-I3MRE1-F1
#
_cell.length_a   1.000
_cell.length_b   1.000
_cell.length_c   1.000
_cell.angle_alpha   90.00
_cell.angle_beta   90.00
_cell.angle_gamma   90.00
#
_symmetry.space_group_name_H-M   'P 1'
#
loop_
_entity.id
_entity.type
_entity.pdbx_description
1 polymer ?
#
loop_
_entity_poly.entity_id
_entity_poly.type
_entity_poly.pdbx_seq_one_letter_code
_entity_poly.pdbx_strand_id
1 'polypeptide(L)'
;MAVRLVADFDLRKDVLPWLRAQRAASAAAGAEDVLETNYESLCILNVERNGNIIYNYKDDERNIVFGLYDCQTRKNQHLYTFEKDLQVVSCSVNREKTLLAASLVQSTEEGRRNELQPGSKCLTLLVEIHPVNNVKVLKAVDSYIWVQFLYPHVGSHPLPQDQLLLISEEKYIEQFHIQVTQEDGNRVVIKNSDHIPRDRIAEDFVWTQWDMSEQRLYYIDLEKSRSILKCLQFYADQSCDLMFEAPLDISLSDSGFKLINFGYDYRQDQEKLCKYLTLCVFTNHTGSLCVCYSPKFDSWEQITYSVFYFHKGYSKTFTAALGSAGSHGTQGITFLNLERYVAVYLPGHFFHLLNIQHPDLICHSLFLTENNKTNDTLPHSSFQSLSGSLVLDWYSGRLYRAFFDQSYLLRFLWNTSLDCEKMAILHCVLSCGQDSQFLEGQIIQWISENVSACHSFDLIQEFIIASSYWSIYAKTSNVDTILPYSSVLTWNTEIPGITLVTEEIELPLMKVHSFKGYWEKLNSNLDYVKYAKPYLCYNNSVVKREWHNLISEEKTGKRRSTAYMRNILDSAKRVISNIEARNSEPRLTLLLQEDDNHQKLLLGLMVSELREHLLRHLQGVEKKKIEQMVLDYVSRLLDLICRLVETCWRRHDLQSFVLHFNRPRSVAEFEVFHIMTRILEATNSLFLPLPPGFHTLHTILGVHCLPLHNLLDYIDNGVLLLTETAVTRLIKDLDNSEKNEKLKFSILVRLPPLIGQKICRVWDHPMSSNIISRTHVTQLLQNYKKQSRNSVMDKSSFSVEFLPLNYFIEILTDLESSSQALCDFEGHDNVDAQFIQEAALKHTTMLLDL
;
A
#
# COMPACT_ATOMS: atom_id res chain seq x y z
N MET A 1 -1.94 20.33 1.93
CA MET A 1 -0.53 19.97 2.13
C MET A 1 -0.38 18.46 2.01
N ALA A 2 0.73 17.87 1.54
CA ALA A 2 0.84 16.40 1.40
C ALA A 2 0.82 15.66 2.75
N VAL A 3 1.35 16.30 3.79
CA VAL A 3 1.35 15.81 5.18
C VAL A 3 0.54 16.77 6.04
N ARG A 4 -0.28 16.24 6.95
CA ARG A 4 -1.04 17.00 7.95
C ARG A 4 -0.46 16.69 9.32
N LEU A 5 -0.04 17.73 10.03
CA LEU A 5 0.36 17.65 11.43
C LEU A 5 -0.87 17.88 12.32
N VAL A 6 -1.21 16.88 13.13
CA VAL A 6 -2.27 16.99 14.14
C VAL A 6 -1.59 17.10 15.51
N ALA A 7 -1.88 18.14 16.28
CA ALA A 7 -1.30 18.30 17.62
C ALA A 7 -1.91 17.27 18.58
N ASP A 8 -1.07 16.37 19.10
CA ASP A 8 -1.42 15.44 20.17
C ASP A 8 -1.26 16.11 21.55
N PHE A 9 -0.35 17.11 21.67
CA PHE A 9 -0.14 17.91 22.88
C PHE A 9 0.37 19.32 22.55
N ASP A 10 -0.09 20.30 23.32
CA ASP A 10 0.40 21.69 23.30
C ASP A 10 0.66 22.15 24.74
N LEU A 11 1.93 22.39 25.06
CA LEU A 11 2.39 22.80 26.39
C LEU A 11 1.62 24.02 26.94
N ARG A 12 1.30 24.99 26.08
CA ARG A 12 0.59 26.21 26.51
C ARG A 12 -0.91 26.00 26.68
N LYS A 13 -1.51 25.01 26.02
CA LYS A 13 -2.95 24.74 26.12
C LYS A 13 -3.28 23.68 27.17
N ASP A 14 -2.43 22.67 27.30
CA ASP A 14 -2.72 21.49 28.12
C ASP A 14 -2.13 21.61 29.53
N VAL A 15 -1.04 22.36 29.71
CA VAL A 15 -0.34 22.49 31.01
C VAL A 15 -0.60 23.85 31.67
N LEU A 16 -0.45 24.95 30.93
CA LEU A 16 -0.51 26.31 31.49
C LEU A 16 -1.83 26.62 32.23
N PRO A 17 -3.04 26.22 31.75
CA PRO A 17 -4.28 26.47 32.48
C PRO A 17 -4.35 25.72 33.81
N TRP A 18 -3.79 24.50 33.87
CA TRP A 18 -3.75 23.72 35.09
C TRP A 18 -2.82 24.35 36.13
N LEU A 19 -1.63 24.81 35.73
CA LEU A 19 -0.71 25.52 36.61
C LEU A 19 -1.34 26.78 37.21
N ARG A 20 -2.06 27.55 36.38
CA ARG A 20 -2.79 28.74 36.83
C ARG A 20 -3.91 28.39 37.81
N ALA A 21 -4.65 27.30 37.57
CA ALA A 21 -5.74 26.86 38.44
C ALA A 21 -5.23 26.36 39.80
N GLN A 22 -4.12 25.60 39.82
CA GLN A 22 -3.50 25.13 41.05
C GLN A 22 -3.01 26.31 41.91
N ARG A 23 -2.47 27.35 41.26
CA ARG A 23 -2.09 28.59 41.95
C ARG A 23 -3.28 29.39 42.46
N ALA A 24 -4.35 29.50 41.67
CA ALA A 24 -5.57 30.18 42.12
C ALA A 24 -6.17 29.50 43.36
N ALA A 25 -6.09 28.16 43.42
CA ALA A 25 -6.50 27.39 44.59
C ALA A 25 -5.59 27.61 45.81
N SER A 26 -4.26 27.76 45.62
CA SER A 26 -3.34 28.06 46.73
C SER A 26 -3.44 29.50 47.23
N ALA A 27 -3.66 30.46 46.33
CA ALA A 27 -3.90 31.87 46.67
C ALA A 27 -5.22 32.06 47.43
N ALA A 28 -6.29 31.37 47.02
CA ALA A 28 -7.57 31.36 47.74
C ALA A 28 -7.48 30.73 49.15
N ALA A 29 -6.43 29.95 49.42
CA ALA A 29 -6.15 29.34 50.72
C ALA A 29 -5.28 30.22 51.66
N GLY A 30 -5.00 31.47 51.29
CA GLY A 30 -4.41 32.48 52.18
C GLY A 30 -2.92 32.76 52.01
N ALA A 31 -2.30 32.40 50.88
CA ALA A 31 -0.96 32.86 50.52
C ALA A 31 -1.03 34.29 49.93
N GLU A 32 -0.19 35.20 50.45
CA GLU A 32 -0.15 36.63 50.11
C GLU A 32 0.07 36.93 48.61
N ASP A 33 -0.36 38.14 48.22
CA ASP A 33 -0.21 38.75 46.89
C ASP A 33 1.24 38.66 46.36
N VAL A 34 1.47 37.84 45.34
CA VAL A 34 2.74 37.79 44.60
C VAL A 34 2.46 37.97 43.09
N LEU A 35 3.31 38.79 42.47
CA LEU A 35 3.33 39.21 41.05
C LEU A 35 3.18 38.03 40.06
N GLU A 36 2.67 38.32 38.86
CA GLU A 36 2.56 37.34 37.75
C GLU A 36 3.85 36.55 37.56
N THR A 37 3.82 35.25 37.88
CA THR A 37 4.92 34.34 37.57
C THR A 37 5.05 34.23 36.07
N ASN A 38 6.21 34.61 35.58
CA ASN A 38 6.54 34.44 34.19
C ASN A 38 6.82 32.95 33.94
N TYR A 39 5.83 32.23 33.42
CA TYR A 39 5.99 30.87 32.89
C TYR A 39 6.82 30.81 31.59
N GLU A 40 7.70 31.80 31.37
CA GLU A 40 8.64 31.85 30.26
C GLU A 40 9.66 30.70 30.31
N SER A 41 9.91 30.16 31.51
CA SER A 41 10.78 29.00 31.74
C SER A 41 10.10 27.65 31.53
N LEU A 42 8.82 27.62 31.13
CA LEU A 42 8.08 26.37 30.90
C LEU A 42 8.59 25.69 29.62
N CYS A 43 9.25 24.53 29.77
CA CYS A 43 9.73 23.74 28.65
C CYS A 43 9.44 22.24 28.83
N ILE A 44 9.37 21.52 27.70
CA ILE A 44 9.32 20.06 27.68
C ILE A 44 10.74 19.54 27.93
N LEU A 45 10.87 18.54 28.79
CA LEU A 45 12.15 17.90 29.08
C LEU A 45 12.31 16.57 28.35
N ASN A 46 11.28 15.73 28.37
CA ASN A 46 11.34 14.39 27.78
C ASN A 46 9.95 13.83 27.45
N VAL A 47 9.90 12.83 26.57
CA VAL A 47 8.69 12.07 26.23
C VAL A 47 8.94 10.59 26.52
N GLU A 48 8.21 10.03 27.48
CA GLU A 48 8.38 8.66 27.94
C GLU A 48 7.74 7.62 27.00
N ARG A 49 8.12 6.34 27.15
CA ARG A 49 7.62 5.23 26.29
C ARG A 49 6.09 5.12 26.27
N ASN A 50 5.42 5.40 27.37
CA ASN A 50 3.95 5.37 27.47
C ASN A 50 3.26 6.59 26.82
N GLY A 51 4.04 7.52 26.26
CA GLY A 51 3.59 8.77 25.66
C GLY A 51 3.43 9.90 26.68
N ASN A 52 3.78 9.70 27.95
CA ASN A 52 3.70 10.77 28.95
C ASN A 52 4.80 11.80 28.71
N ILE A 53 4.48 13.06 28.95
CA ILE A 53 5.37 14.19 28.68
C ILE A 53 5.84 14.76 30.01
N ILE A 54 7.15 14.83 30.20
CA ILE A 54 7.77 15.47 31.35
C ILE A 54 8.09 16.90 30.97
N TYR A 55 7.67 17.84 31.81
CA TYR A 55 7.97 19.26 31.65
C TYR A 55 8.52 19.84 32.95
N ASN A 56 9.20 20.98 32.85
CA ASN A 56 9.59 21.78 34.01
C ASN A 56 9.25 23.25 33.82
N TYR A 57 9.19 23.95 34.94
CA TYR A 57 9.16 25.41 35.00
C TYR A 57 9.84 25.88 36.28
N LYS A 58 10.25 27.15 36.32
CA LYS A 58 10.71 27.81 37.55
C LYS A 58 9.55 28.52 38.23
N ASP A 59 9.42 28.35 39.55
CA ASP A 59 8.46 29.12 40.36
C ASP A 59 8.98 30.53 40.70
N ASP A 60 8.23 31.29 41.51
CA ASP A 60 8.59 32.68 41.89
C ASP A 60 9.90 32.74 42.69
N GLU A 61 10.19 31.69 43.44
CA GLU A 61 11.40 31.53 44.24
C GLU A 61 12.58 31.00 43.40
N ARG A 62 12.37 30.83 42.09
CA ARG A 62 13.29 30.21 41.12
C ARG A 62 13.60 28.74 41.40
N ASN A 63 12.77 28.05 42.19
CA ASN A 63 12.86 26.60 42.37
C ASN A 63 12.42 25.90 41.09
N ILE A 64 13.03 24.74 40.81
CA ILE A 64 12.67 23.94 39.65
C ILE A 64 11.50 23.03 40.03
N VAL A 65 10.40 23.13 39.31
CA VAL A 65 9.26 22.23 39.46
C VAL A 65 9.19 21.27 38.28
N PHE A 66 9.10 19.97 38.57
CA PHE A 66 8.90 18.91 37.60
C PHE A 66 7.43 18.49 37.56
N GLY A 67 6.85 18.47 36.37
CA GLY A 67 5.50 18.00 36.11
C GLY A 67 5.45 16.88 35.08
N LEU A 68 4.39 16.07 35.18
CA LEU A 68 4.08 15.00 34.24
C LEU A 68 2.70 15.24 33.65
N TYR A 69 2.61 15.24 32.33
CA TYR A 69 1.35 15.18 31.61
C TYR A 69 1.11 13.77 31.09
N ASP A 70 0.00 13.18 31.51
CA ASP A 70 -0.43 11.86 31.07
C ASP A 70 -1.33 12.01 29.84
N CYS A 71 -0.81 11.66 28.66
CA CYS A 71 -1.49 11.86 27.39
C CYS A 71 -2.75 11.00 27.23
N GLN A 72 -2.85 9.87 27.94
CA GLN A 72 -4.01 8.98 27.87
C GLN A 72 -5.17 9.52 28.71
N THR A 73 -4.88 9.96 29.94
CA THR A 73 -5.89 10.49 30.86
C THR A 73 -6.12 11.99 30.72
N ARG A 74 -5.24 12.69 29.98
CA ARG A 74 -5.20 14.15 29.82
C ARG A 74 -5.15 14.89 31.15
N LYS A 75 -4.35 14.35 32.09
CA LYS A 75 -4.19 14.91 33.44
C LYS A 75 -2.75 15.33 33.67
N ASN A 76 -2.59 16.48 34.33
CA ASN A 76 -1.33 16.95 34.86
C ASN A 76 -1.14 16.43 36.28
N GLN A 77 0.11 16.07 36.60
CA GLN A 77 0.54 15.65 37.93
C GLN A 77 1.85 16.38 38.27
N HIS A 78 1.93 16.90 39.50
CA HIS A 78 3.19 17.38 40.08
C HIS A 78 4.04 16.18 40.49
N LEU A 79 5.32 16.18 40.10
CA LEU A 79 6.26 15.12 40.47
C LEU A 79 7.11 15.55 41.65
N TYR A 80 7.92 16.61 41.49
CA TYR A 80 8.92 16.99 42.48
C TYR A 80 9.28 18.47 42.34
N THR A 81 9.63 19.12 43.44
CA THR A 81 10.17 20.49 43.45
C THR A 81 11.58 20.48 44.02
N PHE A 82 12.54 21.07 43.31
CA PHE A 82 13.92 21.20 43.74
C PHE A 82 14.19 22.65 44.17
N GLU A 83 14.39 22.85 45.47
CA GLU A 83 14.55 24.15 46.13
C GLU A 83 15.94 24.81 45.90
N LYS A 84 16.37 24.90 44.63
CA LYS A 84 17.56 25.66 44.20
C LYS A 84 17.37 26.16 42.78
N ASP A 85 17.94 27.34 42.51
CA ASP A 85 18.08 27.89 41.16
C ASP A 85 19.17 27.10 40.40
N LEU A 86 18.75 26.04 39.74
CA LEU A 86 19.56 25.24 38.83
C LEU A 86 18.91 25.22 37.44
N GLN A 87 19.60 24.64 36.48
CA GLN A 87 19.10 24.37 35.14
C GLN A 87 19.01 22.85 34.93
N VAL A 88 17.89 22.39 34.37
CA VAL A 88 17.70 20.97 34.05
C VAL A 88 18.29 20.67 32.68
N VAL A 89 19.08 19.60 32.60
CA VAL A 89 19.66 19.09 31.35
C VAL A 89 18.81 17.95 30.79
N SER A 90 18.46 16.98 31.63
CA SER A 90 17.72 15.79 31.21
C SER A 90 16.94 15.24 32.40
N CYS A 91 15.83 14.58 32.11
CA CYS A 91 14.96 14.02 33.12
C CYS A 91 14.17 12.82 32.57
N SER A 92 14.00 11.79 33.40
CA SER A 92 13.18 10.63 33.08
C SER A 92 12.52 10.07 34.34
N VAL A 93 11.37 9.41 34.16
CA VAL A 93 10.55 8.80 35.23
C VAL A 93 10.30 7.34 34.92
N ASN A 94 10.35 6.49 35.95
CA ASN A 94 10.06 5.06 35.81
C ASN A 94 8.55 4.80 35.55
N ARG A 95 8.22 3.57 35.15
CA ARG A 95 6.84 3.21 34.74
C ARG A 95 5.82 3.41 35.87
N GLU A 96 6.21 3.11 37.10
CA GLU A 96 5.39 3.18 38.31
C GLU A 96 5.23 4.61 38.85
N LYS A 97 5.95 5.61 38.29
CA LYS A 97 5.96 7.00 38.74
C LYS A 97 6.47 7.16 40.19
N THR A 98 7.38 6.27 40.62
CA THR A 98 7.95 6.26 41.98
C THR A 98 9.36 6.82 42.04
N LEU A 99 10.11 6.77 40.93
CA LEU A 99 11.48 7.25 40.83
C LEU A 99 11.63 8.31 39.73
N LEU A 100 12.37 9.37 40.03
CA LEU A 100 12.74 10.44 39.12
C LEU A 100 14.27 10.50 39.00
N ALA A 101 14.79 10.41 37.79
CA ALA A 101 16.18 10.70 37.50
C ALA A 101 16.26 12.08 36.85
N ALA A 102 17.14 12.95 37.37
CA ALA A 102 17.30 14.30 36.85
C ALA A 102 18.78 14.71 36.85
N SER A 103 19.24 15.27 35.74
CA SER A 103 20.57 15.86 35.61
C SER A 103 20.45 17.39 35.65
N LEU A 104 21.15 18.01 36.60
CA LEU A 104 21.03 19.43 36.95
C LEU A 104 22.40 20.12 36.85
N VAL A 105 22.41 21.35 36.35
CA VAL A 105 23.60 22.19 36.18
C VAL A 105 23.40 23.54 36.86
N GLN A 106 24.45 24.14 37.41
CA GLN A 106 24.35 25.48 38.02
C GLN A 106 24.15 26.57 36.96
N SER A 107 23.11 27.40 37.11
CA SER A 107 22.85 28.53 36.22
C SER A 107 23.86 29.65 36.46
N THR A 108 24.77 29.87 35.52
CA THR A 108 25.70 31.02 35.56
C THR A 108 25.01 32.28 35.06
N GLU A 109 24.18 32.93 35.88
CA GLU A 109 23.61 34.26 35.53
C GLU A 109 24.48 35.45 35.97
N GLU A 110 25.59 35.26 36.69
CA GLU A 110 26.50 36.37 37.01
C GLU A 110 27.94 36.02 36.66
N GLY A 111 28.56 36.86 35.83
CA GLY A 111 29.95 36.76 35.34
C GLY A 111 31.05 36.89 36.41
N ARG A 112 30.81 36.42 37.65
CA ARG A 112 31.82 36.27 38.70
C ARG A 112 32.02 34.77 38.97
N ARG A 113 32.89 34.16 38.19
CA ARG A 113 33.55 32.91 38.61
C ARG A 113 34.33 33.20 39.89
N ASN A 114 33.89 32.65 41.02
CA ASN A 114 34.81 32.36 42.10
C ASN A 114 35.58 31.10 41.69
N GLU A 115 36.78 31.24 41.13
CA GLU A 115 37.69 30.15 40.72
C GLU A 115 38.14 29.23 41.88
N LEU A 116 37.56 29.40 43.07
CA LEU A 116 37.96 28.77 44.33
C LEU A 116 36.86 27.91 44.98
N GLN A 117 35.74 27.62 44.31
CA GLN A 117 34.79 26.59 44.77
C GLN A 117 34.89 25.32 43.91
N PRO A 118 35.42 24.21 44.45
CA PRO A 118 35.54 22.93 43.74
C PRO A 118 34.19 22.21 43.72
N GLY A 119 33.26 22.65 42.88
CA GLY A 119 31.96 22.01 42.66
C GLY A 119 31.85 21.48 41.24
N SER A 120 31.35 20.24 41.08
CA SER A 120 31.05 19.65 39.77
C SER A 120 29.99 20.46 39.02
N LYS A 121 30.16 20.68 37.70
CA LYS A 121 29.20 21.46 36.90
C LYS A 121 27.84 20.78 36.74
N CYS A 122 27.81 19.45 36.63
CA CYS A 122 26.61 18.65 36.42
C CYS A 122 26.42 17.64 37.55
N LEU A 123 25.26 17.66 38.19
CA LEU A 123 24.83 16.76 39.24
C LEU A 123 23.67 15.91 38.71
N THR A 124 23.89 14.60 38.63
CA THR A 124 22.84 13.63 38.26
C THR A 124 22.30 12.97 39.52
N LEU A 125 21.01 13.17 39.76
CA LEU A 125 20.30 12.76 40.96
C LEU A 125 19.26 11.68 40.65
N LEU A 126 19.07 10.78 41.60
CA LEU A 126 17.96 9.83 41.65
C LEU A 126 17.11 10.15 42.88
N VAL A 127 15.83 10.43 42.65
CA VAL A 127 14.89 10.93 43.65
C VAL A 127 13.72 9.95 43.81
N GLU A 128 13.40 9.61 45.05
CA GLU A 128 12.19 8.87 45.41
C GLU A 128 11.01 9.86 45.52
N ILE A 129 9.96 9.68 44.72
CA ILE A 129 8.83 10.63 44.63
C ILE A 129 7.68 10.26 45.57
N HIS A 130 7.41 8.96 45.74
CA HIS A 130 6.23 8.46 46.44
C HIS A 130 6.62 7.38 47.48
N PRO A 131 6.91 7.75 48.74
CA PRO A 131 6.98 9.11 49.30
C PRO A 131 8.33 9.81 49.01
N VAL A 132 8.35 11.14 49.10
CA VAL A 132 9.57 11.96 49.05
C VAL A 132 10.42 11.67 50.29
N ASN A 133 11.35 10.71 50.17
CA ASN A 133 12.15 10.23 51.28
C ASN A 133 13.65 10.48 51.08
N ASN A 134 14.15 10.37 49.86
CA ASN A 134 15.60 10.33 49.62
C ASN A 134 16.01 10.87 48.25
N VAL A 135 17.15 11.57 48.23
CA VAL A 135 17.81 12.08 47.01
C VAL A 135 19.23 11.52 47.00
N LYS A 136 19.56 10.73 45.98
CA LYS A 136 20.89 10.14 45.81
C LYS A 136 21.62 10.78 44.65
N VAL A 137 22.91 11.05 44.84
CA VAL A 137 23.79 11.50 43.76
C VAL A 137 24.30 10.27 43.03
N LEU A 138 23.89 10.09 41.77
CA LEU A 138 24.42 9.03 40.90
C LEU A 138 25.80 9.40 40.36
N LYS A 139 25.95 10.64 39.88
CA LYS A 139 27.20 11.20 39.37
C LYS A 139 27.29 12.70 39.62
N ALA A 140 28.52 13.15 39.88
CA ALA A 140 28.89 14.55 39.98
C ALA A 140 30.12 14.76 39.09
N VAL A 141 29.93 15.37 37.92
CA VAL A 141 30.95 15.51 36.87
C VAL A 141 30.92 16.90 36.25
N ASP A 142 31.97 17.26 35.51
CA ASP A 142 32.04 18.54 34.80
C ASP A 142 31.43 18.53 33.39
N SER A 143 31.03 17.34 32.92
CA SER A 143 30.39 17.07 31.63
C SER A 143 28.87 16.95 31.75
N TYR A 144 28.14 17.20 30.66
CA TYR A 144 26.69 17.01 30.65
C TYR A 144 26.32 15.52 30.68
N ILE A 145 25.24 15.19 31.39
CA ILE A 145 24.71 13.84 31.51
C ILE A 145 23.23 13.85 31.10
N TRP A 146 22.83 12.82 30.36
CA TRP A 146 21.44 12.52 30.02
C TRP A 146 21.00 11.22 30.66
N VAL A 147 19.73 11.13 31.01
CA VAL A 147 19.16 9.99 31.76
C VAL A 147 17.86 9.50 31.14
N GLN A 148 17.69 8.18 31.03
CA GLN A 148 16.50 7.56 30.46
C GLN A 148 16.15 6.23 31.14
N PHE A 149 14.94 6.11 31.69
CA PHE A 149 14.46 4.85 32.27
C PHE A 149 14.03 3.85 31.18
N LEU A 150 14.29 2.58 31.46
CA LEU A 150 13.78 1.44 30.68
C LEU A 150 12.49 0.92 31.32
N TYR A 151 11.44 0.86 30.51
CA TYR A 151 10.12 0.38 30.91
C TYR A 151 9.99 -1.13 30.64
N PRO A 152 9.69 -1.97 31.64
CA PRO A 152 9.44 -3.39 31.43
C PRO A 152 8.14 -3.61 30.64
N HIS A 153 8.04 -4.71 29.88
CA HIS A 153 6.86 -5.00 29.06
C HIS A 153 5.63 -5.39 29.90
N VAL A 154 4.43 -5.16 29.35
CA VAL A 154 3.15 -5.09 30.08
C VAL A 154 2.70 -6.41 30.73
N GLY A 155 3.36 -7.55 30.46
CA GLY A 155 2.96 -8.88 30.93
C GLY A 155 3.79 -9.51 32.05
N SER A 156 4.92 -8.91 32.46
CA SER A 156 5.75 -9.46 33.53
C SER A 156 5.30 -8.92 34.89
N HIS A 157 5.23 -9.79 35.91
CA HIS A 157 5.08 -9.35 37.31
C HIS A 157 6.04 -8.18 37.60
N PRO A 158 5.67 -7.19 38.43
CA PRO A 158 6.54 -6.06 38.74
C PRO A 158 7.87 -6.62 39.27
N LEU A 159 8.90 -6.60 38.43
CA LEU A 159 10.23 -6.98 38.85
C LEU A 159 10.69 -5.89 39.82
N PRO A 160 11.29 -6.24 40.97
CA PRO A 160 11.73 -5.28 41.98
C PRO A 160 13.00 -4.54 41.55
N GLN A 161 13.19 -4.30 40.24
CA GLN A 161 14.41 -3.74 39.68
C GLN A 161 14.11 -2.90 38.44
N ASP A 162 14.31 -1.60 38.60
CA ASP A 162 14.25 -0.61 37.53
C ASP A 162 15.63 -0.46 36.89
N GLN A 163 15.66 -0.17 35.59
CA GLN A 163 16.90 0.06 34.85
C GLN A 163 16.93 1.50 34.32
N LEU A 164 18.08 2.14 34.48
CA LEU A 164 18.31 3.53 34.07
C LEU A 164 19.55 3.61 33.17
N LEU A 165 19.39 4.17 31.98
CA LEU A 165 20.50 4.51 31.10
C LEU A 165 21.03 5.90 31.46
N LEU A 166 22.35 5.99 31.63
CA LEU A 166 23.08 7.23 31.85
C LEU A 166 24.05 7.43 30.67
N ILE A 167 23.92 8.55 29.99
CA ILE A 167 24.71 8.91 28.81
C ILE A 167 25.54 10.13 29.14
N SER A 168 26.85 10.06 28.94
CA SER A 168 27.78 11.16 29.23
C SER A 168 28.26 11.83 27.95
N GLU A 169 28.45 13.16 28.01
CA GLU A 169 29.12 13.96 26.97
C GLU A 169 30.57 13.47 26.70
N GLU A 170 31.19 12.80 27.68
CA GLU A 170 32.49 12.13 27.55
C GLU A 170 32.43 10.81 26.75
N LYS A 171 31.39 10.62 25.93
CA LYS A 171 31.24 9.51 24.98
C LYS A 171 31.16 8.12 25.63
N TYR A 172 30.43 7.99 26.74
CA TYR A 172 30.13 6.66 27.31
C TYR A 172 28.69 6.52 27.79
N ILE A 173 28.20 5.28 27.79
CA ILE A 173 26.85 4.91 28.24
C ILE A 173 26.96 3.85 29.34
N GLU A 174 26.29 4.09 30.46
CA GLU A 174 26.19 3.18 31.61
C GLU A 174 24.73 2.80 31.87
N GLN A 175 24.51 1.56 32.28
CA GLN A 175 23.22 1.04 32.74
C GLN A 175 23.25 0.83 34.24
N PHE A 176 22.40 1.54 34.95
CA PHE A 176 22.20 1.39 36.39
C PHE A 176 21.05 0.43 36.67
N HIS A 177 21.27 -0.43 37.66
CA HIS A 177 20.35 -1.47 38.09
C HIS A 177 19.81 -1.13 39.48
N ILE A 178 18.61 -0.54 39.54
CA ILE A 178 18.04 0.04 40.76
C ILE A 178 17.06 -0.96 41.35
N GLN A 179 17.44 -1.61 42.45
CA GLN A 179 16.53 -2.49 43.17
C GLN A 179 15.58 -1.70 44.05
N VAL A 180 14.29 -2.01 43.97
CA VAL A 180 13.23 -1.29 44.68
C VAL A 180 12.38 -2.27 45.49
N THR A 181 12.13 -1.92 46.75
CA THR A 181 11.32 -2.71 47.68
C THR A 181 10.06 -1.94 48.06
N GLN A 182 8.92 -2.64 48.07
CA GLN A 182 7.67 -2.11 48.61
C GLN A 182 7.63 -2.33 50.13
N GLU A 183 7.59 -1.24 50.89
CA GLU A 183 7.30 -1.23 52.33
C GLU A 183 5.80 -0.92 52.56
N ASP A 184 5.29 -1.31 53.73
CA ASP A 184 3.87 -1.22 54.09
C ASP A 184 3.25 0.15 53.73
N GLY A 185 2.18 0.12 52.91
CA GLY A 185 1.40 1.29 52.51
C GLY A 185 1.82 1.98 51.20
N ASN A 186 2.05 1.23 50.12
CA ASN A 186 2.45 1.73 48.79
C ASN A 186 3.77 2.52 48.77
N ARG A 187 4.62 2.38 49.80
CA ARG A 187 5.91 3.08 49.88
C ARG A 187 6.96 2.28 49.13
N VAL A 188 7.65 2.93 48.21
CA VAL A 188 8.63 2.29 47.33
C VAL A 188 10.00 2.90 47.63
N VAL A 189 10.92 2.11 48.19
CA VAL A 189 12.24 2.55 48.66
C VAL A 189 13.34 1.79 47.92
N ILE A 190 14.44 2.47 47.57
CA ILE A 190 15.60 1.86 46.90
C ILE A 190 16.38 0.99 47.89
N LYS A 191 16.49 -0.31 47.58
CA LYS A 191 17.28 -1.30 48.33
C LYS A 191 18.78 -1.09 48.11
N ASN A 192 19.60 -1.26 49.15
CA ASN A 192 21.06 -1.08 49.13
C ASN A 192 21.49 0.30 48.62
N SER A 193 21.18 1.34 49.41
CA SER A 193 21.37 2.75 49.03
C SER A 193 22.79 3.17 48.68
N ASP A 194 23.78 2.43 49.17
CA ASP A 194 25.16 2.89 49.18
C ASP A 194 25.91 2.54 47.90
N HIS A 195 25.47 1.49 47.19
CA HIS A 195 26.06 1.10 45.92
C HIS A 195 25.02 0.54 44.94
N ILE A 196 24.66 1.36 43.95
CA ILE A 196 23.79 0.95 42.84
C ILE A 196 24.69 0.27 41.78
N PRO A 197 24.45 -1.00 41.44
CA PRO A 197 25.22 -1.70 40.41
C PRO A 197 25.09 -1.00 39.06
N ARG A 198 26.20 -0.94 38.32
CA ARG A 198 26.28 -0.31 37.00
C ARG A 198 27.12 -1.14 36.03
N ASP A 199 26.67 -1.20 34.79
CA ASP A 199 27.38 -1.86 33.68
C ASP A 199 27.69 -0.82 32.60
N ARG A 200 28.86 -0.93 31.96
CA ARG A 200 29.26 -0.03 30.86
C ARG A 200 28.87 -0.68 29.54
N ILE A 201 28.02 0.00 28.77
CA ILE A 201 27.41 -0.55 27.56
C ILE A 201 28.19 -0.15 26.30
N ALA A 202 28.56 1.12 26.20
CA ALA A 202 29.25 1.68 25.04
C ALA A 202 30.24 2.77 25.45
N GLU A 203 31.33 2.88 24.70
CA GLU A 203 32.43 3.83 24.91
C GLU A 203 32.92 4.38 23.56
N ASP A 204 33.51 5.57 23.56
CA ASP A 204 34.17 6.21 22.41
C ASP A 204 33.30 6.41 21.16
N PHE A 205 31.98 6.43 21.31
CA PHE A 205 31.04 6.67 20.21
C PHE A 205 30.94 8.15 19.82
N VAL A 206 30.57 8.42 18.58
CA VAL A 206 30.49 9.79 18.01
C VAL A 206 29.06 10.29 17.89
N TRP A 207 28.11 9.36 17.73
CA TRP A 207 26.70 9.65 17.55
C TRP A 207 25.84 8.59 18.22
N THR A 208 24.69 8.98 18.76
CA THR A 208 23.70 8.01 19.25
C THR A 208 22.26 8.52 19.14
N GLN A 209 21.35 7.57 18.91
CA GLN A 209 19.90 7.78 18.86
C GLN A 209 19.17 6.75 19.71
N TRP A 210 18.18 7.22 20.44
CA TRP A 210 17.30 6.40 21.24
C TRP A 210 15.91 6.23 20.60
N ASP A 211 15.42 4.99 20.56
CA ASP A 211 14.05 4.66 20.18
C ASP A 211 13.23 4.31 21.43
N MET A 212 12.40 5.24 21.87
CA MET A 212 11.58 5.11 23.09
C MET A 212 10.61 3.92 23.03
N SER A 213 10.00 3.68 21.86
CA SER A 213 8.88 2.73 21.73
C SER A 213 9.36 1.28 21.80
N GLU A 214 10.42 0.99 21.06
CA GLU A 214 11.02 -0.33 20.94
C GLU A 214 12.19 -0.55 21.92
N GLN A 215 12.63 0.50 22.63
CA GLN A 215 13.79 0.50 23.53
C GLN A 215 15.05 -0.02 22.85
N ARG A 216 15.43 0.67 21.77
CA ARG A 216 16.63 0.38 20.98
C ARG A 216 17.58 1.55 21.04
N LEU A 217 18.86 1.24 21.24
CA LEU A 217 19.93 2.22 21.22
C LEU A 217 20.76 2.00 19.96
N TYR A 218 20.79 3.02 19.12
CA TYR A 218 21.67 3.07 17.95
C TYR A 218 22.85 3.96 18.27
N TYR A 219 24.06 3.52 17.96
CA TYR A 219 25.26 4.32 18.15
C TYR A 219 26.30 4.04 17.08
N ILE A 220 27.19 5.00 16.83
CA ILE A 220 28.26 4.88 15.84
C ILE A 220 29.62 5.00 16.50
N ASP A 221 30.43 3.97 16.28
CA ASP A 221 31.84 3.92 16.68
C ASP A 221 32.74 4.15 15.47
N LEU A 222 33.91 4.75 15.69
CA LEU A 222 34.95 4.93 14.67
C LEU A 222 36.01 3.83 14.81
N GLU A 223 35.87 2.75 14.06
CA GLU A 223 36.87 1.68 14.03
C GLU A 223 37.76 1.84 12.79
N LYS A 224 39.07 2.07 13.01
CA LYS A 224 40.08 2.21 11.92
C LYS A 224 39.69 3.26 10.85
N SER A 225 39.05 4.35 11.26
CA SER A 225 38.51 5.42 10.40
C SER A 225 37.29 5.02 9.53
N ARG A 226 36.62 3.90 9.84
CA ARG A 226 35.30 3.55 9.30
C ARG A 226 34.24 3.78 10.37
N SER A 227 33.12 4.37 9.96
CA SER A 227 31.95 4.55 10.83
C SER A 227 31.18 3.23 10.90
N ILE A 228 31.02 2.64 12.08
CA ILE A 228 30.25 1.40 12.27
C ILE A 228 29.01 1.69 13.10
N LEU A 229 27.84 1.48 12.50
CA LEU A 229 26.56 1.55 13.19
C LEU A 229 26.30 0.26 13.96
N LYS A 230 26.07 0.40 15.26
CA LYS A 230 25.72 -0.68 16.17
C LYS A 230 24.31 -0.45 16.73
N CYS A 231 23.57 -1.54 16.93
CA CYS A 231 22.23 -1.48 17.53
C CYS A 231 22.14 -2.43 18.73
N LEU A 232 21.77 -1.89 19.87
CA LEU A 232 21.47 -2.65 21.09
C LEU A 232 19.96 -2.69 21.32
N GLN A 233 19.46 -3.87 21.64
CA GLN A 233 18.06 -4.09 22.02
C GLN A 233 18.00 -4.38 23.52
N PHE A 234 17.18 -3.60 24.24
CA PHE A 234 16.87 -3.87 25.64
C PHE A 234 15.59 -4.70 25.72
N TYR A 235 15.63 -5.80 26.47
CA TYR A 235 14.51 -6.71 26.66
C TYR A 235 13.90 -6.60 28.05
N ALA A 236 12.67 -7.12 28.19
CA ALA A 236 11.93 -7.08 29.45
C ALA A 236 12.50 -7.99 30.54
N ASP A 237 13.34 -8.95 30.17
CA ASP A 237 14.08 -9.83 31.09
C ASP A 237 15.40 -9.22 31.55
N GLN A 238 15.59 -7.92 31.33
CA GLN A 238 16.79 -7.13 31.69
C GLN A 238 18.03 -7.44 30.86
N SER A 239 17.93 -8.33 29.86
CA SER A 239 19.03 -8.58 28.93
C SER A 239 19.21 -7.42 27.94
N CYS A 240 20.46 -7.19 27.58
CA CYS A 240 20.87 -6.22 26.56
C CYS A 240 21.73 -6.96 25.54
N ASP A 241 21.19 -7.13 24.33
CA ASP A 241 21.90 -7.82 23.26
C ASP A 241 22.30 -6.84 22.15
N LEU A 242 23.54 -6.97 21.68
CA LEU A 242 23.99 -6.36 20.44
C LEU A 242 23.36 -7.11 19.28
N MET A 243 22.47 -6.45 18.54
CA MET A 243 21.68 -7.09 17.48
C MET A 243 22.45 -7.16 16.17
N PHE A 244 23.05 -6.05 15.74
CA PHE A 244 23.83 -5.98 14.51
C PHE A 244 24.95 -4.94 14.55
N GLU A 245 25.90 -5.12 13.65
CA GLU A 245 26.90 -4.14 13.25
C GLU A 245 26.83 -3.92 11.74
N ALA A 246 26.81 -2.67 11.30
CA ALA A 246 26.76 -2.32 9.89
C ALA A 246 27.77 -1.20 9.59
N PRO A 247 28.71 -1.39 8.65
CA PRO A 247 29.58 -0.31 8.23
C PRO A 247 28.77 0.75 7.48
N LEU A 248 29.09 2.01 7.74
CA LEU A 248 28.56 3.17 7.07
C LEU A 248 29.72 3.88 6.37
N ASP A 249 29.63 3.99 5.05
CA ASP A 249 30.58 4.74 4.22
C ASP A 249 30.32 6.25 4.34
N ILE A 250 30.42 6.77 5.57
CA ILE A 250 30.19 8.17 5.91
C ILE A 250 31.43 8.69 6.64
N SER A 251 31.91 9.85 6.21
CA SER A 251 32.98 10.60 6.88
C SER A 251 32.43 11.42 8.03
N LEU A 252 32.34 10.81 9.21
CA LEU A 252 32.13 11.56 10.45
C LEU A 252 33.48 12.15 10.88
N SER A 253 33.60 13.47 10.85
CA SER A 253 34.70 14.15 11.55
C SER A 253 34.40 14.12 13.05
N ASP A 254 35.44 14.13 13.90
CA ASP A 254 35.34 14.27 15.37
C ASP A 254 34.67 15.59 15.84
N SER A 255 34.10 16.36 14.92
CA SER A 255 33.48 17.65 15.16
C SER A 255 32.06 17.51 15.74
N GLY A 256 32.01 17.15 17.01
CA GLY A 256 30.84 17.30 17.88
C GLY A 256 30.03 16.02 18.08
N PHE A 257 29.99 15.55 19.32
CA PHE A 257 29.10 14.51 19.82
C PHE A 257 27.63 14.92 19.63
N LYS A 258 26.79 14.03 19.06
CA LYS A 258 25.36 14.31 18.82
C LYS A 258 24.46 13.23 19.41
N LEU A 259 23.48 13.68 20.19
CA LEU A 259 22.42 12.88 20.80
C LEU A 259 21.09 13.12 20.10
N ILE A 260 20.33 12.06 19.87
CA ILE A 260 18.98 12.14 19.29
C ILE A 260 17.99 11.38 20.17
N ASN A 261 16.91 12.04 20.55
CA ASN A 261 15.80 11.53 21.38
C ASN A 261 16.16 11.19 22.84
N PHE A 262 17.08 11.96 23.46
CA PHE A 262 17.43 11.84 24.89
C PHE A 262 16.89 13.00 25.76
N GLY A 263 15.86 13.69 25.27
CA GLY A 263 15.28 14.88 25.90
C GLY A 263 15.80 16.21 25.31
N TYR A 264 15.47 17.30 25.99
CA TYR A 264 15.80 18.67 25.58
C TYR A 264 17.32 18.92 25.61
N ASP A 265 17.89 19.30 24.46
CA ASP A 265 19.31 19.61 24.33
C ASP A 265 19.53 21.12 24.35
N TYR A 266 20.03 21.63 25.48
CA TYR A 266 20.35 23.04 25.68
C TYR A 266 21.30 23.63 24.62
N ARG A 267 22.10 22.79 23.92
CA ARG A 267 23.01 23.27 22.87
C ARG A 267 22.31 23.70 21.59
N GLN A 268 21.10 23.21 21.31
CA GLN A 268 20.36 23.62 20.10
C GLN A 268 19.98 25.11 20.10
N ASP A 269 19.84 25.72 21.27
CA ASP A 269 19.47 27.14 21.40
C ASP A 269 20.67 28.10 21.28
N GLN A 270 21.92 27.65 21.51
CA GLN A 270 23.11 28.51 21.46
C GLN A 270 23.88 28.47 20.14
N GLU A 271 23.80 27.38 19.37
CA GLU A 271 24.56 27.22 18.13
C GLU A 271 23.66 27.21 16.89
N LYS A 272 23.76 28.28 16.09
CA LYS A 272 23.15 28.44 14.76
C LYS A 272 22.98 27.08 14.04
N LEU A 273 21.73 26.62 13.96
CA LEU A 273 21.22 25.33 13.46
C LEU A 273 21.73 24.88 12.07
N CYS A 274 22.51 25.70 11.37
CA CYS A 274 23.11 25.42 10.07
C CYS A 274 24.40 24.59 10.08
N LYS A 275 25.00 24.27 11.24
CA LYS A 275 26.36 23.70 11.27
C LYS A 275 26.45 22.19 11.47
N TYR A 276 25.33 21.51 11.71
CA TYR A 276 25.35 20.11 12.15
C TYR A 276 24.83 19.14 11.10
N LEU A 277 25.57 18.04 10.98
CA LEU A 277 25.25 16.85 10.21
C LEU A 277 23.97 16.21 10.78
N THR A 278 22.98 15.93 9.93
CA THR A 278 21.73 15.28 10.35
C THR A 278 21.80 13.81 10.00
N LEU A 279 21.66 12.96 11.01
CA LEU A 279 21.65 11.50 10.86
C LEU A 279 20.47 10.96 11.65
N CYS A 280 19.61 10.15 11.03
CA CYS A 280 18.46 9.52 11.69
C CYS A 280 18.33 8.05 11.26
N VAL A 281 18.06 7.17 12.21
CA VAL A 281 17.75 5.76 11.95
C VAL A 281 16.26 5.55 12.09
N PHE A 282 15.63 4.95 11.08
CA PHE A 282 14.22 4.61 11.08
C PHE A 282 14.04 3.10 10.92
N THR A 283 13.16 2.56 11.77
CA THR A 283 12.70 1.18 11.68
C THR A 283 11.19 1.14 11.53
N ASN A 284 10.70 0.10 10.86
CA ASN A 284 9.27 -0.10 10.68
C ASN A 284 8.87 -1.55 11.01
N HIS A 285 7.61 -1.76 11.41
CA HIS A 285 7.03 -3.06 11.74
C HIS A 285 7.09 -4.08 10.59
N THR A 286 7.33 -3.61 9.37
CA THR A 286 7.53 -4.40 8.15
C THR A 286 8.90 -5.08 8.08
N GLY A 287 9.83 -4.75 8.98
CA GLY A 287 11.21 -5.25 8.94
C GLY A 287 12.13 -4.38 8.08
N SER A 288 11.75 -3.13 7.79
CA SER A 288 12.60 -2.16 7.12
C SER A 288 13.58 -1.52 8.12
N LEU A 289 14.82 -1.29 7.66
CA LEU A 289 15.86 -0.51 8.33
C LEU A 289 16.39 0.50 7.34
N CYS A 290 16.30 1.79 7.70
CA CYS A 290 16.77 2.91 6.89
C CYS A 290 17.61 3.86 7.73
N VAL A 291 18.71 4.35 7.17
CA VAL A 291 19.53 5.40 7.79
C VAL A 291 19.56 6.59 6.86
N CYS A 292 19.08 7.73 7.33
CA CYS A 292 19.02 8.97 6.59
C CYS A 292 20.16 9.87 7.03
N TYR A 293 20.94 10.37 6.09
CA TYR A 293 22.14 11.13 6.32
C TYR A 293 22.13 12.41 5.49
N SER A 294 22.44 13.54 6.11
CA SER A 294 22.69 14.81 5.45
C SER A 294 24.06 15.33 5.88
N PRO A 295 25.03 15.42 4.97
CA PRO A 295 26.34 16.01 5.24
C PRO A 295 26.21 17.52 5.51
N LYS A 296 27.29 18.12 6.04
CA LYS A 296 27.37 19.58 6.18
C LYS A 296 27.35 20.22 4.79
N PHE A 297 26.63 21.34 4.64
CA PHE A 297 26.54 22.05 3.37
C PHE A 297 27.78 22.92 3.15
N ASP A 298 28.58 22.58 2.16
CA ASP A 298 29.71 23.41 1.71
C ASP A 298 29.25 24.56 0.79
N SER A 299 28.15 24.36 0.07
CA SER A 299 27.49 25.38 -0.76
C SER A 299 25.97 25.22 -0.73
N TRP A 300 25.23 26.32 -0.88
CA TRP A 300 23.76 26.32 -0.94
C TRP A 300 23.22 26.14 -2.37
N GLU A 301 24.09 25.95 -3.36
CA GLU A 301 23.68 25.76 -4.76
C GLU A 301 23.12 24.35 -5.02
N GLN A 302 23.71 23.36 -4.35
CA GLN A 302 23.31 21.96 -4.43
C GLN A 302 23.24 21.36 -3.04
N ILE A 303 22.10 20.75 -2.75
CA ILE A 303 21.83 20.15 -1.46
C ILE A 303 21.78 18.64 -1.64
N THR A 304 22.72 17.94 -1.00
CA THR A 304 22.84 16.49 -1.07
C THR A 304 22.41 15.84 0.24
N TYR A 305 21.67 14.73 0.14
CA TYR A 305 21.38 13.85 1.26
C TYR A 305 21.36 12.38 0.78
N SER A 306 21.68 11.46 1.67
CA SER A 306 21.77 10.03 1.37
C SER A 306 20.84 9.22 2.27
N VAL A 307 20.24 8.17 1.70
CA VAL A 307 19.41 7.21 2.43
C VAL A 307 19.95 5.81 2.19
N PHE A 308 20.35 5.12 3.26
CA PHE A 308 20.83 3.75 3.26
C PHE A 308 19.65 2.81 3.49
N TYR A 309 19.32 1.97 2.50
CA TYR A 309 18.26 0.97 2.60
C TYR A 309 18.86 -0.39 2.91
N PHE A 310 19.28 -0.61 4.16
CA PHE A 310 19.96 -1.85 4.58
C PHE A 310 19.15 -3.11 4.28
N HIS A 311 17.83 -3.04 4.42
CA HIS A 311 16.91 -4.14 4.10
C HIS A 311 16.79 -4.45 2.59
N LYS A 312 17.38 -3.63 1.72
CA LYS A 312 17.47 -3.82 0.26
C LYS A 312 18.90 -3.96 -0.25
N GLY A 313 19.91 -3.59 0.54
CA GLY A 313 21.32 -3.74 0.21
C GLY A 313 21.92 -2.64 -0.66
N TYR A 314 21.30 -1.47 -0.75
CA TYR A 314 21.88 -0.31 -1.45
C TYR A 314 21.62 1.01 -0.70
N SER A 315 22.40 2.02 -1.03
CA SER A 315 22.19 3.42 -0.65
C SER A 315 21.76 4.24 -1.86
N LYS A 316 21.03 5.33 -1.60
CA LYS A 316 20.64 6.31 -2.61
C LYS A 316 21.03 7.70 -2.14
N THR A 317 21.84 8.38 -2.93
CA THR A 317 22.26 9.77 -2.71
C THR A 317 21.52 10.68 -3.68
N PHE A 318 20.75 11.60 -3.12
CA PHE A 318 19.93 12.56 -3.84
C PHE A 318 20.60 13.93 -3.75
N THR A 319 20.77 14.59 -4.89
CA THR A 319 21.21 15.98 -4.95
C THR A 319 20.13 16.81 -5.64
N ALA A 320 19.61 17.79 -4.91
CA ALA A 320 18.63 18.75 -5.42
C ALA A 320 19.35 20.07 -5.75
N ALA A 321 19.11 20.59 -6.96
CA ALA A 321 19.60 21.92 -7.34
C ALA A 321 18.67 22.99 -6.75
N LEU A 322 19.23 23.91 -5.98
CA LEU A 322 18.47 25.02 -5.43
C LEU A 322 18.52 26.21 -6.39
N GLY A 323 17.34 26.72 -6.79
CA GLY A 323 17.27 27.97 -7.53
C GLY A 323 17.88 29.10 -6.71
N SER A 324 18.54 30.06 -7.36
CA SER A 324 19.08 31.26 -6.73
C SER A 324 17.93 32.11 -6.13
N ALA A 325 17.45 31.73 -4.95
CA ALA A 325 16.44 32.45 -4.17
C ALA A 325 17.03 32.84 -2.81
N GLY A 326 16.73 34.08 -2.41
CA GLY A 326 17.43 34.81 -1.37
C GLY A 326 17.46 34.15 0.01
N SER A 327 18.56 34.42 0.70
CA SER A 327 18.90 34.07 2.07
C SER A 327 17.77 34.32 3.09
N HIS A 328 16.87 33.36 3.30
CA HIS A 328 15.95 33.38 4.44
C HIS A 328 15.74 31.97 4.99
N GLY A 329 16.59 31.57 5.94
CA GLY A 329 16.37 30.39 6.80
C GLY A 329 17.64 29.60 7.07
N THR A 330 18.25 29.78 8.23
CA THR A 330 19.39 28.99 8.72
C THR A 330 18.96 27.61 9.24
N GLN A 331 18.20 26.84 8.47
CA GLN A 331 17.67 25.52 8.90
C GLN A 331 18.24 24.39 8.06
N GLY A 332 18.64 23.30 8.73
CA GLY A 332 19.11 22.07 8.09
C GLY A 332 17.97 21.18 7.60
N ILE A 333 18.31 20.17 6.80
CA ILE A 333 17.36 19.14 6.39
C ILE A 333 16.82 18.41 7.61
N THR A 334 15.51 18.20 7.62
CA THR A 334 14.86 17.35 8.62
C THR A 334 14.25 16.11 7.96
N PHE A 335 14.41 14.98 8.64
CA PHE A 335 13.83 13.70 8.25
C PHE A 335 12.68 13.34 9.19
N LEU A 336 11.53 12.96 8.62
CA LEU A 336 10.36 12.49 9.38
C LEU A 336 9.99 11.08 8.95
N ASN A 337 9.71 10.21 9.93
CA ASN A 337 9.22 8.87 9.69
C ASN A 337 7.70 8.86 9.52
N LEU A 338 7.20 8.36 8.40
CA LEU A 338 5.77 8.18 8.09
C LEU A 338 5.44 6.69 7.87
N GLU A 339 6.13 5.82 8.61
CA GLU A 339 6.08 4.35 8.57
C GLU A 339 6.54 3.74 7.24
N ARG A 340 5.78 3.96 6.16
CA ARG A 340 6.09 3.43 4.81
C ARG A 340 6.92 4.39 3.96
N TYR A 341 6.99 5.64 4.38
CA TYR A 341 7.73 6.70 3.70
C TYR A 341 8.63 7.46 4.67
N VAL A 342 9.74 7.99 4.16
CA VAL A 342 10.50 9.04 4.84
C VAL A 342 10.20 10.36 4.16
N ALA A 343 9.73 11.35 4.91
CA ALA A 343 9.66 12.72 4.40
C ALA A 343 10.99 13.44 4.69
N VAL A 344 11.62 13.94 3.63
CA VAL A 344 12.81 14.79 3.68
C VAL A 344 12.35 16.19 3.33
N TYR A 345 12.41 17.09 4.30
CA TYR A 345 11.96 18.46 4.09
C TYR A 345 13.05 19.45 4.46
N LEU A 346 13.20 20.46 3.60
CA LEU A 346 13.98 21.65 3.87
C LEU A 346 13.02 22.85 3.76
N PRO A 347 12.69 23.52 4.88
CA PRO A 347 11.73 24.62 4.90
C PRO A 347 12.01 25.66 3.83
N GLY A 348 10.99 26.00 3.05
CA GLY A 348 11.07 27.00 1.97
C GLY A 348 11.69 26.51 0.65
N HIS A 349 12.30 25.33 0.61
CA HIS A 349 13.09 24.90 -0.55
C HIS A 349 12.54 23.66 -1.25
N PHE A 350 12.42 22.53 -0.54
CA PHE A 350 11.87 21.31 -1.14
C PHE A 350 11.22 20.40 -0.09
N PHE A 351 10.33 19.54 -0.59
CA PHE A 351 9.70 18.47 0.18
C PHE A 351 9.73 17.19 -0.65
N HIS A 352 10.49 16.19 -0.19
CA HIS A 352 10.59 14.88 -0.83
C HIS A 352 9.96 13.82 0.07
N LEU A 353 9.22 12.90 -0.53
CA LEU A 353 8.59 11.78 0.14
C LEU A 353 9.12 10.47 -0.47
N LEU A 354 10.02 9.81 0.24
CA LEU A 354 10.76 8.65 -0.26
C LEU A 354 10.06 7.36 0.15
N ASN A 355 9.76 6.50 -0.82
CA ASN A 355 9.16 5.20 -0.56
C ASN A 355 10.22 4.24 0.02
N ILE A 356 10.02 3.83 1.27
CA ILE A 356 10.94 2.91 1.96
C ILE A 356 10.75 1.48 1.47
N GLN A 357 9.52 1.12 1.10
CA GLN A 357 9.14 -0.25 0.82
C GLN A 357 9.64 -0.71 -0.56
N HIS A 358 9.49 0.16 -1.55
CA HIS A 358 9.92 -0.07 -2.93
C HIS A 358 10.81 1.08 -3.40
N PRO A 359 12.04 1.19 -2.87
CA PRO A 359 12.91 2.28 -3.28
C PRO A 359 13.44 2.06 -4.70
N ASP A 360 13.35 0.85 -5.27
CA ASP A 360 13.88 0.47 -6.59
C ASP A 360 13.33 1.41 -7.69
N LEU A 361 12.02 1.63 -7.68
CA LEU A 361 11.33 2.55 -8.59
C LEU A 361 11.26 3.95 -7.98
N ILE A 362 12.12 4.84 -8.46
CA ILE A 362 12.24 6.21 -7.95
C ILE A 362 10.94 7.01 -8.18
N CYS A 363 10.19 6.68 -9.24
CA CYS A 363 8.88 7.27 -9.53
C CYS A 363 7.79 6.95 -8.51
N HIS A 364 8.05 6.08 -7.53
CA HIS A 364 7.16 5.88 -6.38
C HIS A 364 7.43 6.88 -5.25
N SER A 365 8.51 7.65 -5.35
CA SER A 365 8.85 8.73 -4.43
C SER A 365 8.43 10.07 -5.02
N LEU A 366 7.82 10.93 -4.20
CA LEU A 366 7.34 12.23 -4.62
C LEU A 366 8.41 13.29 -4.35
N PHE A 367 8.68 14.15 -5.32
CA PHE A 367 9.68 15.19 -5.22
C PHE A 367 9.07 16.55 -5.55
N LEU A 368 8.84 17.37 -4.53
CA LEU A 368 8.28 18.71 -4.69
C LEU A 368 9.40 19.75 -4.52
N THR A 369 9.72 20.46 -5.60
CA THR A 369 10.67 21.59 -5.63
C THR A 369 9.93 22.91 -5.88
N GLU A 370 10.50 24.05 -5.48
CA GLU A 370 9.92 25.41 -5.44
C GLU A 370 9.03 25.83 -6.63
N ASN A 371 9.24 25.28 -7.83
CA ASN A 371 8.42 25.63 -9.00
C ASN A 371 6.96 25.16 -8.91
N ASN A 372 6.65 24.22 -8.02
CA ASN A 372 5.28 23.79 -7.74
C ASN A 372 4.70 24.70 -6.64
N LYS A 373 4.10 25.83 -7.07
CA LYS A 373 3.43 26.84 -6.21
C LYS A 373 2.41 26.21 -5.25
N THR A 374 2.86 25.82 -4.06
CA THR A 374 2.04 25.74 -2.85
C THR A 374 2.87 26.20 -1.65
N ASN A 375 2.83 27.51 -1.40
CA ASN A 375 3.25 28.13 -0.13
C ASN A 375 2.29 27.73 1.01
N ASP A 376 2.23 26.44 1.34
CA ASP A 376 1.62 25.94 2.59
C ASP A 376 2.67 25.07 3.27
N THR A 377 3.72 25.73 3.71
CA THR A 377 4.90 25.13 4.33
C THR A 377 4.54 24.53 5.68
N LEU A 378 5.06 23.33 5.95
CA LEU A 378 5.35 22.88 7.32
C LEU A 378 5.87 24.07 8.13
N PRO A 379 5.49 24.20 9.41
CA PRO A 379 6.00 25.29 10.23
C PRO A 379 7.52 25.42 10.05
N HIS A 380 8.01 26.65 9.94
CA HIS A 380 9.44 26.96 9.81
C HIS A 380 10.21 26.69 11.12
N SER A 381 9.84 25.62 11.84
CA SER A 381 10.45 25.15 13.07
C SER A 381 11.21 23.86 12.77
N SER A 382 12.39 23.69 13.38
CA SER A 382 13.12 22.42 13.27
C SER A 382 12.38 21.34 14.05
N PHE A 383 11.79 20.39 13.32
CA PHE A 383 11.13 19.25 13.93
C PHE A 383 12.12 18.14 14.29
N GLN A 384 11.88 17.47 15.41
CA GLN A 384 12.56 16.23 15.76
C GLN A 384 11.61 15.04 15.60
N SER A 385 11.99 14.08 14.76
CA SER A 385 11.25 12.82 14.62
C SER A 385 11.48 11.96 15.85
N LEU A 386 10.38 11.60 16.53
CA LEU A 386 10.38 10.59 17.57
C LEU A 386 10.06 9.21 16.95
N SER A 387 9.74 8.22 17.78
CA SER A 387 9.30 6.90 17.32
C SER A 387 7.99 7.00 16.54
N GLY A 388 7.89 6.25 15.43
CA GLY A 388 6.72 6.25 14.56
C GLY A 388 6.50 7.59 13.86
N SER A 389 5.24 8.03 13.75
CA SER A 389 4.82 9.28 13.11
C SER A 389 4.76 10.49 14.05
N LEU A 390 5.34 10.38 15.25
CA LEU A 390 5.37 11.45 16.24
C LEU A 390 6.52 12.42 15.95
N VAL A 391 6.20 13.71 16.05
CA VAL A 391 7.08 14.82 15.69
C VAL A 391 7.03 15.85 16.80
N LEU A 392 8.18 16.16 17.41
CA LEU A 392 8.27 17.14 18.48
C LEU A 392 8.85 18.45 17.94
N ASP A 393 8.19 19.55 18.27
CA ASP A 393 8.71 20.90 18.09
C ASP A 393 9.12 21.47 19.46
N TRP A 394 10.42 21.52 19.70
CA TRP A 394 10.98 22.04 20.95
C TRP A 394 10.68 23.52 21.15
N TYR A 395 10.64 24.31 20.08
CA TYR A 395 10.46 25.77 20.17
C TYR A 395 9.01 26.13 20.53
N SER A 396 8.03 25.44 19.93
CA SER A 396 6.63 25.69 20.25
C SER A 396 6.12 24.89 21.45
N GLY A 397 6.88 23.88 21.91
CA GLY A 397 6.44 22.97 22.97
C GLY A 397 5.24 22.13 22.53
N ARG A 398 5.20 21.71 21.27
CA ARG A 398 4.08 20.95 20.69
C ARG A 398 4.53 19.60 20.18
N LEU A 399 3.74 18.58 20.52
CA LEU A 399 3.88 17.24 19.98
C LEU A 399 2.83 17.07 18.89
N TYR A 400 3.28 16.76 17.68
CA TYR A 400 2.43 16.49 16.53
C TYR A 400 2.49 15.02 16.15
N ARG A 401 1.41 14.56 15.53
CA ARG A 401 1.36 13.31 14.79
C ARG A 401 1.20 13.62 13.31
N ALA A 402 2.08 13.08 12.50
CA ALA A 402 2.11 13.31 11.07
C ALA A 402 1.28 12.26 10.33
N PHE A 403 0.35 12.72 9.49
CA PHE A 403 -0.48 11.88 8.64
C PHE A 403 -0.44 12.36 7.20
N PHE A 404 -0.75 11.49 6.24
CA PHE A 404 -1.00 11.94 4.87
C PHE A 404 -2.35 12.65 4.79
N ASP A 405 -2.39 13.80 4.14
CA ASP A 405 -3.64 14.47 3.79
C ASP A 405 -4.17 13.87 2.49
N GLN A 406 -5.03 12.87 2.64
CA GLN A 406 -5.63 12.17 1.50
C GLN A 406 -6.35 13.12 0.55
N SER A 407 -7.07 14.13 1.06
CA SER A 407 -7.84 15.08 0.24
C SER A 407 -6.93 15.96 -0.60
N TYR A 408 -5.80 16.40 -0.03
CA TYR A 408 -4.82 17.17 -0.76
C TYR A 408 -4.07 16.33 -1.80
N LEU A 409 -3.58 15.14 -1.42
CA LEU A 409 -2.87 14.24 -2.34
C LEU A 409 -3.75 13.89 -3.54
N LEU A 410 -5.03 13.61 -3.26
CA LEU A 410 -6.06 13.48 -4.25
C LEU A 410 -6.07 14.72 -5.15
N ARG A 411 -6.43 15.92 -4.67
CA ARG A 411 -6.46 17.15 -5.49
C ARG A 411 -5.15 17.40 -6.27
N PHE A 412 -4.01 17.03 -5.72
CA PHE A 412 -2.72 17.17 -6.38
C PHE A 412 -2.58 16.21 -7.57
N LEU A 413 -3.07 14.97 -7.46
CA LEU A 413 -3.15 14.00 -8.57
C LEU A 413 -3.93 14.55 -9.78
N TRP A 414 -5.05 15.26 -9.55
CA TRP A 414 -5.84 15.85 -10.64
C TRP A 414 -5.10 16.99 -11.37
N ASN A 415 -4.22 17.72 -10.67
CA ASN A 415 -3.64 18.97 -11.17
C ASN A 415 -2.21 18.81 -11.70
N THR A 416 -1.49 17.75 -11.33
CA THR A 416 -0.12 17.55 -11.78
C THR A 416 -0.04 17.20 -13.27
N SER A 417 0.93 17.78 -13.97
CA SER A 417 1.24 17.44 -15.37
C SER A 417 2.28 16.33 -15.49
N LEU A 418 3.10 16.09 -14.46
CA LEU A 418 4.25 15.18 -14.53
C LEU A 418 3.86 13.74 -14.22
N ASP A 419 4.26 12.81 -15.08
CA ASP A 419 3.92 11.39 -14.93
C ASP A 419 4.59 10.75 -13.71
N CYS A 420 5.82 11.15 -13.37
CA CYS A 420 6.49 10.68 -12.15
C CYS A 420 5.77 11.13 -10.88
N GLU A 421 5.20 12.34 -10.86
CA GLU A 421 4.41 12.83 -9.73
C GLU A 421 3.08 12.06 -9.63
N LYS A 422 2.38 11.87 -10.76
CA LYS A 422 1.14 11.06 -10.81
C LYS A 422 1.37 9.66 -10.25
N MET A 423 2.45 9.02 -10.68
CA MET A 423 2.86 7.69 -10.22
C MET A 423 3.09 7.66 -8.69
N ALA A 424 3.89 8.60 -8.18
CA ALA A 424 4.22 8.67 -6.75
C ALA A 424 2.98 8.91 -5.89
N ILE A 425 2.11 9.84 -6.31
CA ILE A 425 0.88 10.19 -5.58
C ILE A 425 -0.09 9.01 -5.60
N LEU A 426 -0.27 8.34 -6.74
CA LEU A 426 -1.13 7.17 -6.86
C LEU A 426 -0.75 6.10 -5.83
N HIS A 427 0.55 5.75 -5.77
CA HIS A 427 1.07 4.80 -4.79
C HIS A 427 0.94 5.30 -3.36
N CYS A 428 1.20 6.58 -3.11
CA CYS A 428 1.05 7.18 -1.79
C CYS A 428 -0.40 7.08 -1.30
N VAL A 429 -1.38 7.48 -2.11
CA VAL A 429 -2.81 7.42 -1.77
C VAL A 429 -3.27 5.98 -1.55
N LEU A 430 -2.89 5.04 -2.43
CA LEU A 430 -3.26 3.63 -2.28
C LEU A 430 -2.63 2.96 -1.06
N SER A 431 -1.43 3.42 -0.64
CA SER A 431 -0.79 2.93 0.57
C SER A 431 -1.49 3.40 1.85
N CYS A 432 -2.21 4.52 1.82
CA CYS A 432 -2.91 5.07 2.99
C CYS A 432 -4.12 4.19 3.35
N GLY A 433 -3.99 3.32 4.35
CA GLY A 433 -4.94 2.25 4.66
C GLY A 433 -6.31 2.66 5.23
N GLN A 434 -6.70 3.93 5.21
CA GLN A 434 -8.02 4.38 5.66
C GLN A 434 -8.94 4.55 4.45
N ASP A 435 -10.09 3.85 4.47
CA ASP A 435 -11.16 3.89 3.45
C ASP A 435 -10.72 3.63 2.00
N SER A 436 -9.95 2.56 1.79
CA SER A 436 -9.45 2.14 0.47
C SER A 436 -10.54 2.09 -0.61
N GLN A 437 -11.78 1.68 -0.29
CA GLN A 437 -12.86 1.62 -1.28
C GLN A 437 -13.33 3.01 -1.76
N PHE A 438 -13.36 4.01 -0.88
CA PHE A 438 -13.78 5.37 -1.23
C PHE A 438 -12.70 6.08 -2.05
N LEU A 439 -11.44 5.92 -1.65
CA LEU A 439 -10.29 6.46 -2.41
C LEU A 439 -10.20 5.83 -3.80
N GLU A 440 -10.37 4.52 -3.89
CA GLU A 440 -10.42 3.81 -5.18
C GLU A 440 -11.55 4.31 -6.07
N GLY A 441 -12.74 4.57 -5.51
CA GLY A 441 -13.85 5.15 -6.26
C GLY A 441 -13.51 6.51 -6.87
N GLN A 442 -12.84 7.39 -6.10
CA GLN A 442 -12.40 8.69 -6.60
C GLN A 442 -11.30 8.58 -7.66
N ILE A 443 -10.33 7.66 -7.48
CA ILE A 443 -9.28 7.42 -8.48
C ILE A 443 -9.90 6.84 -9.76
N ILE A 444 -10.83 5.89 -9.65
CA ILE A 444 -11.56 5.32 -10.80
C ILE A 444 -12.31 6.43 -11.56
N GLN A 445 -12.97 7.34 -10.85
CA GLN A 445 -13.61 8.49 -11.47
C GLN A 445 -12.60 9.35 -12.23
N TRP A 446 -11.45 9.66 -11.62
CA TRP A 446 -10.39 10.42 -12.29
C TRP A 446 -9.83 9.72 -13.54
N ILE A 447 -9.60 8.40 -13.48
CA ILE A 447 -9.17 7.59 -14.63
C ILE A 447 -10.19 7.67 -15.76
N SER A 448 -11.49 7.61 -15.44
CA SER A 448 -12.56 7.71 -16.44
C SER A 448 -12.59 9.07 -17.15
N GLU A 449 -12.16 10.13 -16.47
CA GLU A 449 -12.10 11.49 -17.01
C GLU A 449 -10.82 11.76 -17.81
N ASN A 450 -9.72 11.08 -17.45
CA ASN A 450 -8.39 11.38 -17.98
C ASN A 450 -7.65 10.11 -18.45
N VAL A 451 -8.28 9.36 -19.36
CA VAL A 451 -7.77 8.07 -19.84
C VAL A 451 -6.39 8.18 -20.53
N SER A 452 -6.07 9.33 -21.10
CA SER A 452 -4.77 9.64 -21.73
C SER A 452 -3.90 10.60 -20.91
N ALA A 453 -4.12 10.68 -19.58
CA ALA A 453 -3.37 11.59 -18.71
C ALA A 453 -1.86 11.32 -18.69
N CYS A 454 -1.45 10.06 -18.86
CA CYS A 454 -0.08 9.63 -18.70
C CYS A 454 0.51 9.19 -20.05
N HIS A 455 1.77 9.54 -20.28
CA HIS A 455 2.54 9.19 -21.48
C HIS A 455 3.60 8.13 -21.19
N SER A 456 4.17 8.12 -19.98
CA SER A 456 5.27 7.22 -19.59
C SER A 456 4.80 5.83 -19.12
N PHE A 457 3.55 5.67 -18.69
CA PHE A 457 2.99 4.40 -18.20
C PHE A 457 1.48 4.31 -18.47
N ASP A 458 0.94 3.09 -18.44
CA ASP A 458 -0.50 2.86 -18.55
C ASP A 458 -1.17 2.98 -17.17
N LEU A 459 -2.01 4.00 -17.03
CA LEU A 459 -2.66 4.34 -15.77
C LEU A 459 -3.63 3.25 -15.27
N ILE A 460 -4.34 2.57 -16.18
CA ILE A 460 -5.29 1.52 -15.81
C ILE A 460 -4.53 0.30 -15.28
N GLN A 461 -3.46 -0.08 -15.97
CA GLN A 461 -2.59 -1.19 -15.56
C GLN A 461 -2.00 -0.93 -14.17
N GLU A 462 -1.44 0.26 -13.97
CA GLU A 462 -0.82 0.63 -12.71
C GLU A 462 -1.82 0.64 -11.55
N PHE A 463 -2.98 1.25 -11.75
CA PHE A 463 -4.04 1.29 -10.73
C PHE A 463 -4.47 -0.12 -10.31
N ILE A 464 -4.71 -1.02 -11.27
CA ILE A 464 -5.14 -2.39 -11.00
C ILE A 464 -4.08 -3.15 -10.18
N ILE A 465 -2.81 -3.08 -10.59
CA ILE A 465 -1.72 -3.78 -9.90
C ILE A 465 -1.49 -3.17 -8.50
N ALA A 466 -1.33 -1.86 -8.41
CA ALA A 466 -1.01 -1.18 -7.17
C ALA A 466 -2.12 -1.35 -6.11
N SER A 467 -3.39 -1.16 -6.48
CA SER A 467 -4.52 -1.36 -5.56
C SER A 467 -4.62 -2.83 -5.11
N SER A 468 -4.44 -3.78 -6.04
CA SER A 468 -4.44 -5.21 -5.69
C SER A 468 -3.31 -5.56 -4.73
N TYR A 469 -2.11 -5.04 -4.97
CA TYR A 469 -0.95 -5.22 -4.11
C TYR A 469 -1.17 -4.68 -2.70
N TRP A 470 -1.55 -3.39 -2.57
CA TRP A 470 -1.74 -2.75 -1.26
C TRP A 470 -2.87 -3.38 -0.43
N SER A 471 -3.89 -3.95 -1.09
CA SER A 471 -4.97 -4.67 -0.39
C SER A 471 -4.53 -5.95 0.32
N ILE A 472 -3.45 -6.59 -0.16
CA ILE A 472 -2.90 -7.83 0.41
C ILE A 472 -1.75 -7.54 1.36
N TYR A 473 -0.97 -6.53 1.04
CA TYR A 473 0.20 -6.12 1.80
C TYR A 473 -0.08 -6.04 3.32
N ALA A 474 -1.23 -5.48 3.71
CA ALA A 474 -1.61 -5.35 5.13
C ALA A 474 -1.81 -6.70 5.87
N LYS A 475 -1.99 -7.82 5.18
CA LYS A 475 -2.38 -9.11 5.76
C LYS A 475 -1.20 -10.05 6.07
N THR A 476 -0.02 -9.80 5.52
CA THR A 476 1.12 -10.75 5.58
C THR A 476 2.48 -10.08 5.44
N SER A 477 3.42 -10.47 6.30
CA SER A 477 4.85 -10.18 6.13
C SER A 477 5.43 -10.96 4.94
N ASN A 478 6.33 -10.31 4.18
CA ASN A 478 7.19 -10.89 3.12
C ASN A 478 6.53 -11.10 1.74
N VAL A 479 5.40 -10.45 1.45
CA VAL A 479 4.78 -10.50 0.09
C VAL A 479 5.43 -9.52 -0.88
N ASP A 480 6.24 -8.62 -0.33
CA ASP A 480 6.68 -7.38 -0.94
C ASP A 480 7.51 -7.58 -2.21
N THR A 481 8.22 -8.70 -2.30
CA THR A 481 9.13 -9.01 -3.40
C THR A 481 8.57 -10.07 -4.35
N ILE A 482 7.40 -10.64 -4.05
CA ILE A 482 6.85 -11.80 -4.77
C ILE A 482 5.68 -11.39 -5.66
N LEU A 483 4.79 -10.54 -5.17
CA LEU A 483 3.69 -9.99 -5.97
C LEU A 483 4.15 -8.76 -6.76
N PRO A 484 3.61 -8.55 -7.97
CA PRO A 484 3.86 -7.33 -8.70
C PRO A 484 3.22 -6.16 -7.94
N TYR A 485 4.02 -5.15 -7.68
CA TYR A 485 3.60 -3.91 -7.04
C TYR A 485 3.47 -2.75 -8.03
N SER A 486 4.00 -2.89 -9.25
CA SER A 486 3.84 -1.93 -10.34
C SER A 486 3.72 -2.65 -11.69
N SER A 487 3.06 -2.00 -12.65
CA SER A 487 3.05 -2.38 -14.07
C SER A 487 4.37 -2.09 -14.77
N VAL A 488 5.15 -1.15 -14.23
CA VAL A 488 6.43 -0.71 -14.79
C VAL A 488 7.57 -1.47 -14.11
N LEU A 489 8.45 -2.09 -14.92
CA LEU A 489 9.61 -2.81 -14.40
C LEU A 489 10.81 -1.89 -14.13
N THR A 490 11.02 -0.87 -14.97
CA THR A 490 12.08 0.12 -14.81
C THR A 490 11.59 1.51 -15.21
N TRP A 491 12.04 2.53 -14.47
CA TRP A 491 11.74 3.93 -14.78
C TRP A 491 12.99 4.60 -15.37
N ASN A 492 12.96 4.86 -16.68
CA ASN A 492 14.13 5.38 -17.41
C ASN A 492 14.10 6.90 -17.61
N THR A 493 13.03 7.58 -17.20
CA THR A 493 12.91 9.04 -17.32
C THR A 493 13.50 9.73 -16.11
N GLU A 494 14.33 10.75 -16.35
CA GLU A 494 14.92 11.57 -15.29
C GLU A 494 13.84 12.30 -14.48
N ILE A 495 14.10 12.47 -13.19
CA ILE A 495 13.23 13.26 -12.31
C ILE A 495 13.69 14.72 -12.37
N PRO A 496 12.81 15.66 -12.75
CA PRO A 496 13.18 17.07 -12.85
C PRO A 496 13.77 17.61 -11.54
N GLY A 497 14.94 18.25 -11.63
CA GLY A 497 15.57 18.95 -10.51
C GLY A 497 16.36 18.07 -9.53
N ILE A 498 16.46 16.75 -9.77
CA ILE A 498 17.13 15.82 -8.86
C ILE A 498 18.07 14.89 -9.61
N THR A 499 19.32 14.82 -9.14
CA THR A 499 20.27 13.79 -9.57
C THR A 499 20.34 12.70 -8.51
N LEU A 500 20.25 11.44 -8.93
CA LEU A 500 20.30 10.27 -8.07
C LEU A 500 21.54 9.43 -8.38
N VAL A 501 22.26 9.03 -7.33
CA VAL A 501 23.31 8.01 -7.37
C VAL A 501 22.88 6.83 -6.50
N THR A 502 22.99 5.61 -7.00
CA THR A 502 22.69 4.37 -6.25
C THR A 502 23.97 3.56 -6.10
N GLU A 503 24.30 3.15 -4.88
CA GLU A 503 25.52 2.39 -4.56
C GLU A 503 25.15 1.13 -3.77
N GLU A 504 25.80 0.00 -4.06
CA GLU A 504 25.63 -1.22 -3.26
C GLU A 504 26.34 -1.07 -1.91
N ILE A 505 25.72 -1.54 -0.83
CA ILE A 505 26.26 -1.42 0.54
C ILE A 505 26.46 -2.79 1.18
N GLU A 506 27.41 -2.86 2.11
CA GLU A 506 27.60 -4.05 2.93
C GLU A 506 26.39 -4.24 3.86
N LEU A 507 25.85 -5.47 3.88
CA LEU A 507 24.68 -5.79 4.69
C LEU A 507 25.02 -5.88 6.18
N PRO A 508 24.08 -5.53 7.09
CA PRO A 508 24.29 -5.65 8.52
C PRO A 508 24.66 -7.08 8.94
N LEU A 509 25.68 -7.19 9.78
CA LEU A 509 26.12 -8.43 10.41
C LEU A 509 25.31 -8.66 11.69
N MET A 510 24.33 -9.55 11.62
CA MET A 510 23.55 -9.94 12.79
C MET A 510 24.41 -10.74 13.77
N LYS A 511 24.42 -10.36 15.05
CA LYS A 511 25.22 -11.02 16.10
C LYS A 511 24.45 -12.06 16.91
N VAL A 512 23.12 -11.94 16.93
CA VAL A 512 22.21 -12.88 17.62
C VAL A 512 21.76 -13.98 16.67
N HIS A 513 21.41 -15.16 17.19
CA HIS A 513 21.00 -16.32 16.39
C HIS A 513 19.49 -16.64 16.46
N SER A 514 18.80 -16.14 17.50
CA SER A 514 17.36 -16.30 17.66
C SER A 514 16.64 -14.96 17.50
N PHE A 515 15.89 -14.80 16.42
CA PHE A 515 15.10 -13.59 16.16
C PHE A 515 13.63 -13.80 16.49
N LYS A 516 12.97 -12.74 16.97
CA LYS A 516 11.51 -12.69 17.16
C LYS A 516 10.98 -11.34 16.69
N GLY A 517 9.77 -11.34 16.12
CA GLY A 517 9.06 -10.11 15.78
C GLY A 517 9.76 -9.32 14.67
N TYR A 518 10.12 -8.06 14.94
CA TYR A 518 10.79 -7.18 13.97
C TYR A 518 12.09 -7.78 13.43
N TRP A 519 12.93 -8.33 14.31
CA TRP A 519 14.26 -8.84 13.94
C TRP A 519 14.19 -10.04 13.00
N GLU A 520 13.15 -10.87 13.13
CA GLU A 520 12.92 -12.02 12.27
C GLU A 520 12.59 -11.57 10.84
N LYS A 521 11.77 -10.51 10.72
CA LYS A 521 11.43 -9.91 9.42
C LYS A 521 12.64 -9.23 8.79
N LEU A 522 13.40 -8.44 9.56
CA LEU A 522 14.62 -7.80 9.06
C LEU A 522 15.63 -8.85 8.59
N ASN A 523 15.89 -9.89 9.38
CA ASN A 523 16.81 -10.95 8.97
C ASN A 523 16.31 -11.67 7.71
N SER A 524 15.01 -11.94 7.60
CA SER A 524 14.42 -12.50 6.37
C SER A 524 14.64 -11.61 5.14
N ASN A 525 14.52 -10.28 5.30
CA ASN A 525 14.80 -9.32 4.24
C ASN A 525 16.29 -9.29 3.87
N LEU A 526 17.19 -9.36 4.86
CA LEU A 526 18.63 -9.42 4.62
C LEU A 526 19.06 -10.71 3.92
N ASP A 527 18.53 -11.85 4.36
CA ASP A 527 18.77 -13.14 3.72
C ASP A 527 18.20 -13.17 2.30
N TYR A 528 17.05 -12.53 2.09
CA TYR A 528 16.52 -12.31 0.74
C TYR A 528 17.54 -11.57 -0.12
N VAL A 529 18.10 -10.44 0.31
CA VAL A 529 19.11 -9.72 -0.50
C VAL A 529 20.36 -10.56 -0.75
N LYS A 530 20.82 -11.36 0.22
CA LYS A 530 22.01 -12.23 0.07
C LYS A 530 21.82 -13.36 -0.94
N TYR A 531 20.64 -13.96 -0.96
CA TYR A 531 20.39 -15.22 -1.70
C TYR A 531 19.43 -15.06 -2.89
N ALA A 532 18.75 -13.92 -3.04
CA ALA A 532 17.79 -13.72 -4.11
C ALA A 532 18.48 -13.64 -5.48
N LYS A 533 17.93 -14.39 -6.43
CA LYS A 533 18.19 -14.17 -7.85
C LYS A 533 17.34 -12.98 -8.35
N PRO A 534 17.78 -12.21 -9.35
CA PRO A 534 17.15 -10.93 -9.74
C PRO A 534 15.70 -10.96 -10.27
N TYR A 535 14.97 -12.08 -10.26
CA TYR A 535 13.66 -12.19 -10.92
C TYR A 535 12.68 -13.12 -10.16
N LEU A 536 12.25 -12.70 -8.96
CA LEU A 536 11.28 -13.44 -8.12
C LEU A 536 9.84 -12.89 -8.19
N CYS A 537 9.65 -11.73 -8.82
CA CYS A 537 8.33 -11.15 -9.01
C CYS A 537 7.50 -12.03 -9.95
N TYR A 538 6.26 -12.31 -9.56
CA TYR A 538 5.32 -13.05 -10.38
C TYR A 538 5.04 -12.33 -11.70
N ASN A 539 5.03 -13.08 -12.81
CA ASN A 539 4.69 -12.61 -14.15
C ASN A 539 3.74 -13.61 -14.82
N ASN A 540 2.74 -13.10 -15.53
CA ASN A 540 1.76 -13.87 -16.27
C ASN A 540 2.30 -14.55 -17.55
N SER A 541 3.61 -14.56 -17.80
CA SER A 541 4.22 -15.22 -18.96
C SER A 541 3.93 -16.72 -19.01
N VAL A 542 3.89 -17.40 -17.85
CA VAL A 542 3.51 -18.82 -17.75
C VAL A 542 2.03 -19.01 -18.01
N VAL A 543 1.17 -18.15 -17.45
CA VAL A 543 -0.28 -18.15 -17.69
C VAL A 543 -0.57 -17.97 -19.18
N LYS A 544 0.14 -17.03 -19.85
CA LYS A 544 0.06 -16.81 -21.29
C LYS A 544 0.39 -18.05 -22.08
N ARG A 545 1.50 -18.73 -21.76
CA ARG A 545 1.89 -19.96 -22.47
C ARG A 545 0.86 -21.07 -22.28
N GLU A 546 0.43 -21.34 -21.04
CA GLU A 546 -0.55 -22.40 -20.77
C GLU A 546 -1.92 -22.10 -21.40
N TRP A 547 -2.34 -20.83 -21.43
CA TRP A 547 -3.55 -20.41 -22.12
C TRP A 547 -3.52 -20.74 -23.62
N HIS A 548 -2.45 -20.35 -24.32
CA HIS A 548 -2.31 -20.63 -25.75
C HIS A 548 -2.27 -22.13 -26.04
N ASN A 549 -1.65 -22.91 -25.15
CA ASN A 549 -1.66 -24.37 -25.22
C ASN A 549 -3.10 -24.91 -25.14
N LEU A 550 -3.88 -24.49 -24.14
CA LEU A 550 -5.27 -24.96 -23.96
C LEU A 550 -6.17 -24.60 -25.14
N ILE A 551 -6.08 -23.37 -25.65
CA ILE A 551 -6.87 -22.94 -26.82
C ILE A 551 -6.45 -23.72 -28.09
N SER A 552 -5.16 -24.04 -28.24
CA SER A 552 -4.69 -24.86 -29.36
C SER A 552 -5.14 -26.33 -29.26
N GLU A 553 -5.18 -26.88 -28.04
CA GLU A 553 -5.65 -28.23 -27.75
C GLU A 553 -7.15 -28.38 -28.03
N GLU A 554 -7.95 -27.38 -27.66
CA GLU A 554 -9.39 -27.32 -27.97
C GLU A 554 -9.63 -27.35 -29.49
N LYS A 555 -8.88 -26.54 -30.26
CA LYS A 555 -8.98 -26.50 -31.73
C LYS A 555 -8.54 -27.80 -32.41
N THR A 556 -7.62 -28.54 -31.80
CA THR A 556 -7.05 -29.79 -32.36
C THR A 556 -7.74 -31.06 -31.83
N GLY A 557 -8.71 -30.93 -30.93
CA GLY A 557 -9.44 -32.05 -30.33
C GLY A 557 -8.60 -32.94 -29.40
N LYS A 558 -7.38 -32.52 -29.03
CA LYS A 558 -6.50 -33.25 -28.11
C LYS A 558 -6.91 -32.94 -26.67
N ARG A 559 -7.62 -33.84 -26.01
CA ARG A 559 -8.10 -33.62 -24.64
C ARG A 559 -7.00 -33.84 -23.59
N ARG A 560 -6.63 -32.77 -22.86
CA ARG A 560 -5.98 -32.86 -21.53
C ARG A 560 -6.91 -33.57 -20.53
N SER A 561 -6.37 -33.99 -19.39
CA SER A 561 -7.16 -34.60 -18.30
C SER A 561 -8.37 -33.74 -17.93
N THR A 562 -9.58 -34.32 -18.00
CA THR A 562 -10.85 -33.66 -17.65
C THR A 562 -10.87 -33.20 -16.19
N ALA A 563 -10.10 -33.84 -15.31
CA ALA A 563 -9.95 -33.45 -13.91
C ALA A 563 -9.19 -32.12 -13.77
N TYR A 564 -8.16 -31.88 -14.58
CA TYR A 564 -7.38 -30.63 -14.55
C TYR A 564 -8.25 -29.43 -14.96
N MET A 565 -9.00 -29.55 -16.06
CA MET A 565 -9.93 -28.50 -16.50
C MET A 565 -11.02 -28.23 -15.45
N ARG A 566 -11.55 -29.28 -14.80
CA ARG A 566 -12.56 -29.13 -13.74
C ARG A 566 -12.00 -28.35 -12.54
N ASN A 567 -10.76 -28.61 -12.13
CA ASN A 567 -10.12 -27.90 -11.01
C ASN A 567 -9.88 -26.41 -11.31
N ILE A 568 -9.50 -26.08 -12.55
CA ILE A 568 -9.33 -24.69 -12.99
C ILE A 568 -10.66 -23.95 -12.95
N LEU A 569 -11.71 -24.54 -13.52
CA LEU A 569 -13.05 -23.94 -13.54
C LEU A 569 -13.64 -23.81 -12.13
N ASP A 570 -13.38 -24.76 -11.23
CA ASP A 570 -13.77 -24.66 -9.83
C ASP A 570 -13.07 -23.49 -9.13
N SER A 571 -11.77 -23.30 -9.38
CA SER A 571 -11.00 -22.16 -8.87
C SER A 571 -11.59 -20.82 -9.36
N ALA A 572 -12.01 -20.75 -10.62
CA ALA A 572 -12.67 -19.58 -11.19
C ALA A 572 -14.03 -19.30 -10.51
N LYS A 573 -14.84 -20.34 -10.26
CA LYS A 573 -16.11 -20.21 -9.52
C LYS A 573 -15.89 -19.68 -8.10
N ARG A 574 -14.85 -20.17 -7.41
CA ARG A 574 -14.48 -19.68 -6.07
C ARG A 574 -14.15 -18.19 -6.09
N VAL A 575 -13.40 -17.72 -7.09
CA VAL A 575 -13.12 -16.29 -7.27
C VAL A 575 -14.43 -15.51 -7.40
N ILE A 576 -15.28 -15.86 -8.37
CA ILE A 576 -16.54 -15.15 -8.64
C ILE A 576 -17.42 -15.09 -7.37
N SER A 577 -17.59 -16.22 -6.68
CA SER A 577 -18.38 -16.29 -5.44
C SER A 577 -17.81 -15.41 -4.31
N ASN A 578 -16.48 -15.28 -4.22
CA ASN A 578 -15.84 -14.41 -3.22
C ASN A 578 -16.10 -12.93 -3.53
N ILE A 579 -16.18 -12.54 -4.80
CA ILE A 579 -16.52 -11.16 -5.15
C ILE A 579 -18.01 -10.87 -4.92
N GLU A 580 -18.89 -11.82 -5.24
CA GLU A 580 -20.33 -11.71 -4.94
C GLU A 580 -20.59 -11.57 -3.45
N ALA A 581 -19.86 -12.31 -2.60
CA ALA A 581 -19.98 -12.22 -1.15
C ALA A 581 -19.49 -10.87 -0.56
N ARG A 582 -18.60 -10.15 -1.25
CA ARG A 582 -18.01 -8.88 -0.75
C ARG A 582 -18.78 -7.64 -1.14
N ASN A 583 -19.65 -7.71 -2.15
CA ASN A 583 -20.35 -6.55 -2.67
C ASN A 583 -21.81 -6.56 -2.19
N SER A 584 -22.20 -5.48 -1.49
CA SER A 584 -23.57 -5.26 -1.02
C SER A 584 -24.47 -4.59 -2.07
N GLU A 585 -23.88 -4.02 -3.14
CA GLU A 585 -24.62 -3.35 -4.21
C GLU A 585 -24.91 -4.28 -5.40
N PRO A 586 -26.08 -4.13 -6.05
CA PRO A 586 -26.39 -4.86 -7.28
C PRO A 586 -25.42 -4.43 -8.40
N ARG A 587 -24.64 -5.39 -8.89
CA ARG A 587 -23.74 -5.21 -10.05
C ARG A 587 -24.54 -5.03 -11.33
N LEU A 588 -23.86 -4.58 -12.39
CA LEU A 588 -24.39 -4.70 -13.75
C LEU A 588 -24.73 -6.17 -14.02
N THR A 589 -26.02 -6.46 -14.29
CA THR A 589 -26.58 -7.81 -14.41
C THR A 589 -25.83 -8.71 -15.39
N LEU A 590 -25.12 -8.14 -16.36
CA LEU A 590 -24.36 -8.87 -17.37
C LEU A 590 -22.95 -9.29 -16.93
N LEU A 591 -22.33 -8.54 -16.01
CA LEU A 591 -20.98 -8.85 -15.54
C LEU A 591 -21.04 -9.97 -14.50
N LEU A 592 -20.16 -10.96 -14.65
CA LEU A 592 -20.02 -12.17 -13.83
C LEU A 592 -21.15 -13.23 -13.97
N GLN A 593 -22.33 -12.87 -14.46
CA GLN A 593 -23.45 -13.82 -14.64
C GLN A 593 -23.36 -14.66 -15.92
N GLU A 594 -22.63 -14.20 -16.94
CA GLU A 594 -22.53 -14.93 -18.22
C GLU A 594 -21.57 -16.13 -18.17
N ASP A 595 -21.89 -17.15 -18.98
CA ASP A 595 -21.04 -18.33 -19.14
C ASP A 595 -19.94 -18.12 -20.18
N ASP A 596 -18.95 -17.30 -19.85
CA ASP A 596 -17.73 -17.13 -20.65
C ASP A 596 -16.66 -18.16 -20.23
N ASN A 597 -16.68 -19.32 -20.91
CA ASN A 597 -15.73 -20.41 -20.64
C ASN A 597 -14.27 -19.99 -20.82
N HIS A 598 -13.99 -19.11 -21.78
CA HIS A 598 -12.61 -18.68 -22.02
C HIS A 598 -12.11 -17.83 -20.85
N GLN A 599 -12.85 -16.79 -20.46
CA GLN A 599 -12.43 -15.95 -19.33
C GLN A 599 -12.39 -16.71 -18.00
N LYS A 600 -13.32 -17.65 -17.77
CA LYS A 600 -13.29 -18.52 -16.58
C LYS A 600 -12.04 -19.41 -16.54
N LEU A 601 -11.62 -19.95 -17.69
CA LEU A 601 -10.43 -20.77 -17.76
C LEU A 601 -9.16 -19.94 -17.51
N LEU A 602 -9.07 -18.72 -18.06
CA LEU A 602 -7.95 -17.80 -17.82
C LEU A 602 -7.86 -17.40 -16.34
N LEU A 603 -9.01 -17.08 -15.73
CA LEU A 603 -9.12 -16.74 -14.32
C LEU A 603 -8.61 -17.86 -13.41
N GLY A 604 -9.04 -19.10 -13.67
CA GLY A 604 -8.60 -20.25 -12.89
C GLY A 604 -7.12 -20.61 -13.09
N LEU A 605 -6.57 -20.41 -14.30
CA LEU A 605 -5.14 -20.59 -14.56
C LEU A 605 -4.30 -19.61 -13.75
N MET A 606 -4.69 -18.33 -13.72
CA MET A 606 -3.99 -17.32 -12.93
C MET A 606 -3.98 -17.68 -11.44
N VAL A 607 -5.09 -18.18 -10.89
CA VAL A 607 -5.16 -18.70 -9.51
C VAL A 607 -4.20 -19.86 -9.31
N SER A 608 -4.17 -20.83 -10.22
CA SER A 608 -3.30 -22.01 -10.09
C SER A 608 -1.81 -21.63 -10.14
N GLU A 609 -1.40 -20.83 -11.13
CA GLU A 609 -0.01 -20.43 -11.32
C GLU A 609 0.48 -19.52 -10.19
N LEU A 610 -0.34 -18.56 -9.76
CA LEU A 610 0.01 -17.70 -8.63
C LEU A 610 0.15 -18.51 -7.34
N ARG A 611 -0.74 -19.47 -7.10
CA ARG A 611 -0.64 -20.39 -5.95
C ARG A 611 0.66 -21.18 -5.99
N GLU A 612 1.03 -21.73 -7.15
CA GLU A 612 2.30 -22.45 -7.27
C GLU A 612 3.50 -21.55 -7.04
N HIS A 613 3.49 -20.32 -7.57
CA HIS A 613 4.55 -19.34 -7.34
C HIS A 613 4.70 -18.99 -5.86
N LEU A 614 3.60 -18.67 -5.18
CA LEU A 614 3.62 -18.37 -3.75
C LEU A 614 4.06 -19.57 -2.90
N LEU A 615 3.62 -20.79 -3.22
CA LEU A 615 4.05 -22.00 -2.49
C LEU A 615 5.55 -22.29 -2.64
N ARG A 616 6.14 -21.97 -3.79
CA ARG A 616 7.59 -22.16 -4.04
C ARG A 616 8.43 -21.17 -3.22
N HIS A 617 7.95 -19.94 -3.06
CA HIS A 617 8.71 -18.82 -2.48
C HIS A 617 8.38 -18.48 -1.01
N LEU A 618 7.18 -18.81 -0.52
CA LEU A 618 6.77 -18.61 0.87
C LEU A 618 6.85 -19.91 1.68
N GLN A 619 8.06 -20.45 1.83
CA GLN A 619 8.33 -21.69 2.60
C GLN A 619 8.27 -21.41 4.11
N GLY A 620 7.06 -21.27 4.65
CA GLY A 620 6.82 -20.99 6.08
C GLY A 620 5.42 -20.47 6.38
N VAL A 621 4.71 -19.98 5.37
CA VAL A 621 3.32 -19.55 5.51
C VAL A 621 2.39 -20.76 5.38
N GLU A 622 1.36 -20.85 6.22
CA GLU A 622 0.36 -21.91 6.14
C GLU A 622 -0.28 -21.97 4.74
N LYS A 623 -0.38 -23.17 4.15
CA LYS A 623 -0.95 -23.38 2.82
C LYS A 623 -2.34 -22.76 2.67
N LYS A 624 -3.19 -22.85 3.71
CA LYS A 624 -4.52 -22.23 3.72
C LYS A 624 -4.47 -20.71 3.60
N LYS A 625 -3.49 -20.06 4.25
CA LYS A 625 -3.28 -18.62 4.20
C LYS A 625 -2.80 -18.19 2.81
N ILE A 626 -1.94 -18.98 2.17
CA ILE A 626 -1.54 -18.77 0.77
C ILE A 626 -2.75 -18.90 -0.17
N GLU A 627 -3.57 -19.96 -0.03
CA GLU A 627 -4.77 -20.12 -0.86
C GLU A 627 -5.74 -18.95 -0.72
N GLN A 628 -5.98 -18.46 0.51
CA GLN A 628 -6.82 -17.29 0.73
C GLN A 628 -6.20 -16.02 0.13
N MET A 629 -4.88 -15.85 0.21
CA MET A 629 -4.19 -14.71 -0.39
C MET A 629 -4.33 -14.68 -1.91
N VAL A 630 -4.13 -15.81 -2.58
CA VAL A 630 -4.31 -15.94 -4.04
C VAL A 630 -5.75 -15.62 -4.40
N LEU A 631 -6.71 -16.19 -3.67
CA LEU A 631 -8.13 -15.93 -3.91
C LEU A 631 -8.44 -14.44 -3.74
N ASP A 632 -7.95 -13.81 -2.66
CA ASP A 632 -8.11 -12.39 -2.39
C ASP A 632 -7.52 -11.51 -3.50
N TYR A 633 -6.31 -11.84 -3.98
CA TYR A 633 -5.61 -11.09 -5.02
C TYR A 633 -6.37 -11.10 -6.34
N VAL A 634 -6.70 -12.29 -6.82
CA VAL A 634 -7.36 -12.48 -8.10
C VAL A 634 -8.79 -11.94 -8.05
N SER A 635 -9.48 -12.10 -6.92
CA SER A 635 -10.80 -11.50 -6.70
C SER A 635 -10.73 -9.97 -6.71
N ARG A 636 -9.72 -9.37 -6.08
CA ARG A 636 -9.52 -7.92 -6.05
C ARG A 636 -9.25 -7.36 -7.44
N LEU A 637 -8.38 -8.02 -8.20
CA LEU A 637 -8.07 -7.62 -9.57
C LEU A 637 -9.33 -7.59 -10.44
N LEU A 638 -10.13 -8.66 -10.39
CA LEU A 638 -11.37 -8.75 -11.16
C LEU A 638 -12.44 -7.75 -10.68
N ASP A 639 -12.52 -7.50 -9.37
CA ASP A 639 -13.43 -6.51 -8.79
C ASP A 639 -13.09 -5.08 -9.23
N LEU A 640 -11.81 -4.71 -9.28
CA LEU A 640 -11.37 -3.39 -9.76
C LEU A 640 -11.76 -3.16 -11.23
N ILE A 641 -11.63 -4.19 -12.07
CA ILE A 641 -12.08 -4.13 -13.47
C ILE A 641 -13.61 -3.94 -13.54
N CYS A 642 -14.37 -4.67 -12.71
CA CYS A 642 -15.83 -4.48 -12.62
C CYS A 642 -16.17 -3.03 -12.21
N ARG A 643 -15.53 -2.51 -11.15
CA ARG A 643 -15.77 -1.15 -10.64
C ARG A 643 -15.42 -0.07 -11.66
N LEU A 644 -14.34 -0.25 -12.44
CA LEU A 644 -13.98 0.65 -13.54
C LEU A 644 -15.14 0.75 -14.56
N VAL A 645 -15.68 -0.38 -15.00
CA VAL A 645 -16.81 -0.40 -15.94
C VAL A 645 -18.08 0.17 -15.31
N GLU A 646 -18.41 -0.25 -14.09
CA GLU A 646 -19.63 0.17 -13.37
C GLU A 646 -19.63 1.67 -13.06
N THR A 647 -18.49 2.26 -12.70
CA THR A 647 -18.41 3.70 -12.39
C THR A 647 -18.65 4.54 -13.64
N CYS A 648 -18.05 4.13 -14.77
CA CYS A 648 -18.35 4.76 -16.06
C CYS A 648 -19.82 4.63 -16.43
N TRP A 649 -20.42 3.45 -16.18
CA TRP A 649 -21.83 3.21 -16.47
C TRP A 649 -22.78 4.09 -15.63
N ARG A 650 -22.52 4.19 -14.32
CA ARG A 650 -23.31 5.00 -13.38
C ARG A 650 -23.20 6.49 -13.67
N ARG A 651 -22.00 6.97 -14.04
CA ARG A 651 -21.76 8.38 -14.35
C ARG A 651 -22.67 8.93 -15.46
N HIS A 652 -23.04 8.08 -16.41
CA HIS A 652 -23.86 8.48 -17.54
C HIS A 652 -25.34 8.12 -17.40
N ASP A 653 -25.80 7.72 -16.21
CA ASP A 653 -27.18 7.33 -15.93
C ASP A 653 -27.75 6.33 -16.95
N LEU A 654 -26.90 5.43 -17.47
CA LEU A 654 -27.33 4.37 -18.36
C LEU A 654 -28.19 3.39 -17.53
N GLN A 655 -29.52 3.52 -17.63
CA GLN A 655 -30.46 2.68 -16.88
C GLN A 655 -30.11 1.19 -17.02
N SER A 656 -30.33 0.43 -15.94
CA SER A 656 -30.09 -1.00 -15.84
C SER A 656 -31.06 -1.84 -16.68
N PHE A 657 -31.18 -1.58 -17.97
CA PHE A 657 -31.99 -2.40 -18.87
C PHE A 657 -31.33 -2.46 -20.24
N VAL A 658 -30.95 -3.68 -20.61
CA VAL A 658 -30.83 -4.25 -21.96
C VAL A 658 -30.72 -3.18 -23.05
N LEU A 659 -29.51 -3.04 -23.61
CA LEU A 659 -29.22 -2.20 -24.78
C LEU A 659 -30.19 -2.55 -25.91
N HIS A 660 -31.36 -1.91 -25.93
CA HIS A 660 -32.35 -2.06 -26.97
C HIS A 660 -31.83 -1.33 -28.20
N PHE A 661 -31.54 -2.06 -29.26
CA PHE A 661 -30.93 -1.59 -30.51
C PHE A 661 -31.71 -0.49 -31.27
N ASN A 662 -32.88 -0.08 -30.78
CA ASN A 662 -33.77 0.90 -31.40
C ASN A 662 -33.61 2.35 -30.88
N ARG A 663 -32.66 2.64 -29.98
CA ARG A 663 -32.41 4.01 -29.48
C ARG A 663 -31.29 4.72 -30.25
N PRO A 664 -31.38 6.07 -30.41
CA PRO A 664 -30.34 6.86 -31.06
C PRO A 664 -29.05 6.85 -30.25
N ARG A 665 -27.92 6.84 -30.97
CA ARG A 665 -26.54 6.89 -30.46
C ARG A 665 -26.39 7.93 -29.36
N SER A 666 -26.07 7.49 -28.14
CA SER A 666 -25.73 8.40 -27.04
C SER A 666 -24.22 8.66 -27.03
N VAL A 667 -23.82 9.91 -26.79
CA VAL A 667 -22.40 10.27 -26.55
C VAL A 667 -21.84 9.49 -25.36
N ALA A 668 -22.68 9.23 -24.36
CA ALA A 668 -22.33 8.42 -23.19
C ALA A 668 -21.98 6.95 -23.53
N GLU A 669 -22.75 6.31 -24.41
CA GLU A 669 -22.47 4.92 -24.82
C GLU A 669 -21.12 4.82 -25.53
N PHE A 670 -20.78 5.85 -26.32
CA PHE A 670 -19.49 5.93 -27.00
C PHE A 670 -18.32 6.13 -26.01
N GLU A 671 -18.50 6.94 -24.98
CA GLU A 671 -17.50 7.13 -23.92
C GLU A 671 -17.27 5.83 -23.13
N VAL A 672 -18.34 5.12 -22.75
CA VAL A 672 -18.23 3.80 -22.10
C VAL A 672 -17.55 2.79 -23.02
N PHE A 673 -17.90 2.75 -24.30
CA PHE A 673 -17.24 1.90 -25.30
C PHE A 673 -15.74 2.19 -25.40
N HIS A 674 -15.36 3.47 -25.40
CA HIS A 674 -13.97 3.90 -25.47
C HIS A 674 -13.19 3.44 -24.22
N ILE A 675 -13.74 3.65 -23.02
CA ILE A 675 -13.10 3.22 -21.78
C ILE A 675 -12.99 1.70 -21.70
N MET A 676 -14.03 0.95 -22.10
CA MET A 676 -13.97 -0.52 -22.16
C MET A 676 -12.88 -1.00 -23.14
N THR A 677 -12.74 -0.34 -24.30
CA THR A 677 -11.65 -0.65 -25.24
C THR A 677 -10.27 -0.40 -24.61
N ARG A 678 -10.12 0.69 -23.85
CA ARG A 678 -8.88 1.00 -23.13
C ARG A 678 -8.57 0.01 -21.99
N ILE A 679 -9.58 -0.45 -21.26
CA ILE A 679 -9.45 -1.52 -20.27
C ILE A 679 -9.03 -2.84 -20.94
N LEU A 680 -9.63 -3.19 -22.08
CA LEU A 680 -9.28 -4.38 -22.85
C LEU A 680 -7.80 -4.35 -23.28
N GLU A 681 -7.33 -3.21 -23.79
CA GLU A 681 -5.92 -3.05 -24.19
C GLU A 681 -4.97 -3.18 -22.99
N ALA A 682 -5.29 -2.49 -21.89
CA ALA A 682 -4.53 -2.53 -20.64
C ALA A 682 -4.46 -3.94 -20.02
N THR A 683 -5.55 -4.70 -20.07
CA THR A 683 -5.60 -6.06 -19.51
C THR A 683 -4.92 -7.08 -20.42
N ASN A 684 -5.03 -6.92 -21.75
CA ASN A 684 -4.38 -7.81 -22.71
C ASN A 684 -2.85 -7.72 -22.68
N SER A 685 -2.28 -6.54 -22.46
CA SER A 685 -0.82 -6.34 -22.36
C SER A 685 -0.21 -7.13 -21.19
N LEU A 686 -0.88 -7.09 -20.03
CA LEU A 686 -0.49 -7.79 -18.79
C LEU A 686 -1.05 -9.22 -18.69
N PHE A 687 -1.85 -9.65 -19.67
CA PHE A 687 -2.52 -10.95 -19.70
C PHE A 687 -3.42 -11.21 -18.48
N LEU A 688 -4.19 -10.19 -18.10
CA LEU A 688 -5.15 -10.23 -16.99
C LEU A 688 -6.52 -10.75 -17.44
N PRO A 689 -7.23 -11.53 -16.60
CA PRO A 689 -8.58 -11.98 -16.92
C PRO A 689 -9.59 -10.82 -16.84
N LEU A 690 -10.56 -10.86 -17.74
CA LEU A 690 -11.70 -9.94 -17.75
C LEU A 690 -12.92 -10.59 -17.07
N PRO A 691 -13.84 -9.80 -16.51
CA PRO A 691 -15.10 -10.33 -15.98
C PRO A 691 -15.88 -11.09 -17.06
N PRO A 692 -16.39 -12.31 -16.79
CA PRO A 692 -17.33 -12.98 -17.68
C PRO A 692 -18.47 -12.04 -18.08
N GLY A 693 -18.76 -11.94 -19.37
CA GLY A 693 -19.75 -10.99 -19.92
C GLY A 693 -19.19 -9.65 -20.38
N PHE A 694 -17.92 -9.33 -20.09
CA PHE A 694 -17.26 -8.11 -20.57
C PHE A 694 -17.26 -8.01 -22.11
N HIS A 695 -16.82 -9.07 -22.80
CA HIS A 695 -16.78 -9.12 -24.27
C HIS A 695 -18.16 -9.01 -24.90
N THR A 696 -19.17 -9.57 -24.26
CA THR A 696 -20.56 -9.45 -24.70
C THR A 696 -21.04 -8.00 -24.62
N LEU A 697 -20.83 -7.35 -23.48
CA LEU A 697 -21.19 -5.95 -23.30
C LEU A 697 -20.44 -5.03 -24.27
N HIS A 698 -19.13 -5.25 -24.45
CA HIS A 698 -18.28 -4.48 -25.36
C HIS A 698 -18.73 -4.63 -26.82
N THR A 699 -19.09 -5.83 -27.24
CA THR A 699 -19.61 -6.10 -28.59
C THR A 699 -20.95 -5.43 -28.82
N ILE A 700 -21.88 -5.51 -27.86
CA ILE A 700 -23.19 -4.86 -28.00
C ILE A 700 -23.01 -3.33 -28.08
N LEU A 701 -22.20 -2.73 -27.22
CA LEU A 701 -21.87 -1.30 -27.31
C LEU A 701 -21.20 -0.94 -28.64
N GLY A 702 -20.28 -1.78 -29.13
CA GLY A 702 -19.63 -1.58 -30.43
C GLY A 702 -20.64 -1.50 -31.58
N VAL A 703 -21.65 -2.38 -31.58
CA VAL A 703 -22.73 -2.39 -32.58
C VAL A 703 -23.58 -1.11 -32.52
N HIS A 704 -23.82 -0.57 -31.33
CA HIS A 704 -24.52 0.71 -31.14
C HIS A 704 -23.67 1.92 -31.54
N CYS A 705 -22.37 1.89 -31.26
CA CYS A 705 -21.49 3.04 -31.30
C CYS A 705 -20.77 3.24 -32.64
N LEU A 706 -20.49 2.14 -33.37
CA LEU A 706 -19.63 2.15 -34.55
C LEU A 706 -20.43 2.02 -35.86
N PRO A 707 -20.01 2.70 -36.94
CA PRO A 707 -20.53 2.41 -38.27
C PRO A 707 -20.09 1.00 -38.71
N LEU A 708 -20.86 0.39 -39.62
CA LEU A 708 -20.66 -1.01 -40.03
C LEU A 708 -19.23 -1.33 -40.45
N HIS A 709 -18.57 -0.47 -41.24
CA HIS A 709 -17.18 -0.70 -41.67
C HIS A 709 -16.22 -0.79 -40.48
N ASN A 710 -16.23 0.20 -39.58
CA ASN A 710 -15.38 0.18 -38.39
C ASN A 710 -15.72 -0.99 -37.47
N LEU A 711 -17.00 -1.35 -37.34
CA LEU A 711 -17.41 -2.51 -36.53
C LEU A 711 -16.77 -3.79 -37.07
N LEU A 712 -16.83 -4.00 -38.39
CA LEU A 712 -16.22 -5.17 -39.03
C LEU A 712 -14.69 -5.15 -38.89
N ASP A 713 -14.05 -3.99 -39.05
CA ASP A 713 -12.60 -3.86 -38.84
C ASP A 713 -12.20 -4.20 -37.40
N TYR A 714 -12.99 -3.79 -36.40
CA TYR A 714 -12.74 -4.12 -34.99
C TYR A 714 -12.92 -5.62 -34.70
N ILE A 715 -13.87 -6.28 -35.37
CA ILE A 715 -14.07 -7.73 -35.27
C ILE A 715 -12.91 -8.47 -35.96
N ASP A 716 -12.54 -8.05 -37.16
CA ASP A 716 -11.51 -8.70 -37.97
C ASP A 716 -10.12 -8.57 -37.33
N ASN A 717 -9.85 -7.46 -36.64
CA ASN A 717 -8.63 -7.26 -35.84
C ASN A 717 -8.68 -7.93 -34.46
N GLY A 718 -9.80 -8.57 -34.07
CA GLY A 718 -9.94 -9.26 -32.79
C GLY A 718 -10.11 -8.37 -31.57
N VAL A 719 -10.46 -7.09 -31.76
CA VAL A 719 -10.78 -6.15 -30.67
C VAL A 719 -12.18 -6.46 -30.12
N LEU A 720 -13.14 -6.75 -30.99
CA LEU A 720 -14.48 -7.19 -30.60
C LEU A 720 -14.60 -8.71 -30.75
N LEU A 721 -14.64 -9.41 -29.63
CA LEU A 721 -14.79 -10.86 -29.62
C LEU A 721 -16.26 -11.25 -29.69
N LEU A 722 -16.63 -11.91 -30.79
CA LEU A 722 -17.97 -12.45 -31.00
C LEU A 722 -18.22 -13.69 -30.12
N THR A 723 -18.82 -13.48 -28.94
CA THR A 723 -19.27 -14.57 -28.07
C THR A 723 -20.61 -15.15 -28.53
N GLU A 724 -20.87 -16.44 -28.24
CA GLU A 724 -22.14 -17.11 -28.56
C GLU A 724 -23.33 -16.32 -27.97
N THR A 725 -23.21 -15.88 -26.71
CA THR A 725 -24.23 -15.09 -26.01
C THR A 725 -24.48 -13.73 -26.66
N ALA A 726 -23.41 -13.00 -27.04
CA ALA A 726 -23.54 -11.70 -27.67
C ALA A 726 -24.29 -11.77 -29.00
N VAL A 727 -23.90 -12.71 -29.87
CA VAL A 727 -24.53 -12.84 -31.18
C VAL A 727 -25.96 -13.38 -31.05
N THR A 728 -26.20 -14.31 -30.13
CA THR A 728 -27.55 -14.81 -29.86
C THR A 728 -28.49 -13.68 -29.43
N ARG A 729 -28.04 -12.76 -28.56
CA ARG A 729 -28.83 -11.58 -28.20
C ARG A 729 -29.01 -10.62 -29.36
N LEU A 730 -27.93 -10.32 -30.09
CA LEU A 730 -27.97 -9.43 -31.25
C LEU A 730 -28.96 -9.90 -32.31
N ILE A 731 -29.04 -11.21 -32.56
CA ILE A 731 -30.01 -11.77 -33.51
C ILE A 731 -31.45 -11.68 -33.00
N LYS A 732 -31.67 -11.90 -31.70
CA LYS A 732 -33.00 -11.84 -31.08
C LYS A 732 -33.55 -10.41 -31.00
N ASP A 733 -32.69 -9.45 -30.70
CA ASP A 733 -33.11 -8.08 -30.39
C ASP A 733 -33.18 -7.17 -31.63
N LEU A 734 -32.42 -7.47 -32.69
CA LEU A 734 -32.48 -6.74 -33.96
C LEU A 734 -33.62 -7.23 -34.85
N ASP A 735 -34.32 -6.31 -35.50
CA ASP A 735 -35.28 -6.64 -36.55
C ASP A 735 -34.59 -7.14 -37.84
N ASN A 736 -35.39 -7.61 -38.80
CA ASN A 736 -34.95 -8.02 -40.13
C ASN A 736 -35.11 -6.87 -41.15
N SER A 737 -34.82 -5.63 -40.75
CA SER A 737 -34.71 -4.52 -41.72
C SER A 737 -33.49 -4.71 -42.62
N GLU A 738 -33.51 -4.19 -43.85
CA GLU A 738 -32.42 -4.36 -44.83
C GLU A 738 -31.03 -3.98 -44.27
N LYS A 739 -30.98 -2.95 -43.41
CA LYS A 739 -29.75 -2.53 -42.73
C LYS A 739 -29.28 -3.55 -41.69
N ASN A 740 -30.20 -4.07 -40.88
CA ASN A 740 -29.88 -5.01 -39.81
C ASN A 740 -29.63 -6.42 -40.34
N GLU A 741 -30.28 -6.82 -41.43
CA GLU A 741 -29.95 -8.06 -42.16
C GLU A 741 -28.51 -8.02 -42.69
N LYS A 742 -28.10 -6.91 -43.35
CA LYS A 742 -26.71 -6.73 -43.79
C LYS A 742 -25.71 -6.87 -42.64
N LEU A 743 -26.03 -6.32 -41.46
CA LEU A 743 -25.22 -6.48 -40.25
C LEU A 743 -25.18 -7.95 -39.77
N LYS A 744 -26.34 -8.59 -39.61
CA LYS A 744 -26.44 -10.00 -39.17
C LYS A 744 -25.65 -10.93 -40.09
N PHE A 745 -25.79 -10.78 -41.42
CA PHE A 745 -25.02 -11.55 -42.39
C PHE A 745 -23.52 -11.30 -42.27
N SER A 746 -23.11 -10.04 -42.12
CA SER A 746 -21.69 -9.67 -42.01
C SER A 746 -21.02 -10.27 -40.76
N ILE A 747 -21.76 -10.39 -39.65
CA ILE A 747 -21.31 -11.05 -38.42
C ILE A 747 -21.29 -12.58 -38.58
N LEU A 748 -22.35 -13.17 -39.15
CA LEU A 748 -22.46 -14.63 -39.31
C LEU A 748 -21.32 -15.23 -40.14
N VAL A 749 -20.88 -14.55 -41.19
CA VAL A 749 -19.76 -15.00 -42.04
C VAL A 749 -18.43 -15.08 -41.28
N ARG A 750 -18.28 -14.31 -40.19
CA ARG A 750 -17.05 -14.23 -39.39
C ARG A 750 -17.04 -15.18 -38.19
N LEU A 751 -18.14 -15.89 -37.95
CA LEU A 751 -18.25 -16.83 -36.82
C LEU A 751 -17.63 -18.20 -37.12
N PRO A 752 -17.06 -18.87 -36.11
CA PRO A 752 -16.70 -20.28 -36.22
C PRO A 752 -17.91 -21.15 -36.62
N PRO A 753 -17.74 -22.19 -37.47
CA PRO A 753 -18.85 -22.97 -38.03
C PRO A 753 -19.81 -23.56 -36.98
N LEU A 754 -19.28 -24.03 -35.84
CA LEU A 754 -20.07 -24.61 -34.75
C LEU A 754 -20.98 -23.57 -34.07
N ILE A 755 -20.44 -22.37 -33.84
CA ILE A 755 -21.19 -21.25 -33.22
C ILE A 755 -22.21 -20.71 -34.22
N GLY A 756 -21.81 -20.55 -35.49
CA GLY A 756 -22.71 -20.14 -36.57
C GLY A 756 -23.90 -21.08 -36.74
N GLN A 757 -23.70 -22.40 -36.68
CA GLN A 757 -24.81 -23.37 -36.78
C GLN A 757 -25.82 -23.24 -35.63
N LYS A 758 -25.37 -23.06 -34.38
CA LYS A 758 -26.28 -22.85 -33.24
C LYS A 758 -27.06 -21.54 -33.39
N ILE A 759 -26.39 -20.48 -33.82
CA ILE A 759 -26.99 -19.15 -33.97
C ILE A 759 -28.00 -19.11 -35.11
N CYS A 760 -27.73 -19.81 -36.23
CA CYS A 760 -28.71 -19.98 -37.31
C CYS A 760 -30.01 -20.62 -36.80
N ARG A 761 -29.98 -21.51 -35.81
CA ARG A 761 -31.20 -22.10 -35.21
C ARG A 761 -32.04 -21.09 -34.43
N VAL A 762 -31.43 -19.99 -33.97
CA VAL A 762 -32.11 -18.93 -33.20
C VAL A 762 -32.67 -17.85 -34.12
N TRP A 763 -32.09 -17.66 -35.30
CA TRP A 763 -32.53 -16.64 -36.25
C TRP A 763 -33.72 -17.16 -37.06
N ASP A 764 -34.90 -16.56 -36.89
CA ASP A 764 -36.06 -16.84 -37.75
C ASP A 764 -35.95 -16.06 -39.07
N HIS A 765 -35.31 -16.67 -40.07
CA HIS A 765 -35.07 -16.08 -41.40
C HIS A 765 -35.02 -17.17 -42.49
N PRO A 766 -35.53 -16.94 -43.71
CA PRO A 766 -35.58 -17.98 -44.76
C PRO A 766 -34.23 -18.65 -45.06
N MET A 767 -33.13 -17.89 -44.98
CA MET A 767 -31.77 -18.40 -45.15
C MET A 767 -31.35 -19.38 -44.05
N SER A 768 -31.71 -19.13 -42.78
CA SER A 768 -31.35 -20.03 -41.69
C SER A 768 -32.14 -21.33 -41.78
N SER A 769 -33.45 -21.27 -42.09
CA SER A 769 -34.27 -22.44 -42.37
C SER A 769 -33.68 -23.28 -43.50
N ASN A 770 -33.20 -22.64 -44.58
CA ASN A 770 -32.53 -23.35 -45.68
C ASN A 770 -31.23 -24.05 -45.23
N ILE A 771 -30.36 -23.36 -44.47
CA ILE A 771 -29.11 -23.95 -43.95
C ILE A 771 -29.39 -25.13 -43.02
N ILE A 772 -30.37 -25.01 -42.12
CA ILE A 772 -30.78 -26.07 -41.19
C ILE A 772 -31.31 -27.27 -41.96
N SER A 773 -32.26 -27.05 -42.88
CA SER A 773 -32.84 -28.11 -43.71
C SER A 773 -31.79 -28.83 -44.55
N ARG A 774 -30.86 -28.10 -45.17
CA ARG A 774 -29.75 -28.71 -45.94
C ARG A 774 -28.80 -29.53 -45.07
N THR A 775 -28.50 -29.06 -43.86
CA THR A 775 -27.62 -29.77 -42.93
C THR A 775 -28.27 -31.05 -42.43
N HIS A 776 -29.54 -30.99 -42.05
CA HIS A 776 -30.34 -32.15 -41.63
C HIS A 776 -30.46 -33.21 -42.73
N VAL A 777 -30.83 -32.79 -43.95
CA VAL A 777 -30.87 -33.67 -45.12
C VAL A 777 -29.49 -34.29 -45.40
N THR A 778 -28.41 -33.52 -45.30
CA THR A 778 -27.06 -34.04 -45.52
C THR A 778 -26.71 -35.12 -44.51
N GLN A 779 -27.06 -34.93 -43.23
CA GLN A 779 -26.83 -35.92 -42.17
C GLN A 779 -27.67 -37.20 -42.39
N LEU A 780 -28.94 -37.06 -42.75
CA LEU A 780 -29.81 -38.21 -43.05
C LEU A 780 -29.33 -38.99 -44.28
N LEU A 781 -28.92 -38.29 -45.33
CA LEU A 781 -28.44 -38.91 -46.57
C LEU A 781 -27.02 -39.48 -46.45
N GLN A 782 -26.18 -39.01 -45.51
CA GLN A 782 -24.85 -39.58 -45.25
C GLN A 782 -24.93 -41.05 -44.80
N ASN A 783 -25.98 -41.40 -44.06
CA ASN A 783 -26.21 -42.78 -43.59
C ASN A 783 -27.07 -43.61 -44.56
N TYR A 784 -27.54 -43.02 -45.66
CA TYR A 784 -28.39 -43.69 -46.63
C TYR A 784 -27.61 -44.65 -47.52
N LYS A 785 -27.75 -45.95 -47.28
CA LYS A 785 -27.36 -46.97 -48.25
C LYS A 785 -28.54 -47.21 -49.19
N LYS A 786 -28.30 -47.01 -50.49
CA LYS A 786 -29.29 -47.19 -51.57
C LYS A 786 -29.83 -48.63 -51.55
N GLN A 787 -30.89 -48.89 -50.80
CA GLN A 787 -31.70 -50.10 -50.96
C GLN A 787 -32.83 -49.78 -51.93
N SER A 788 -33.03 -50.66 -52.92
CA SER A 788 -34.15 -50.54 -53.86
C SER A 788 -35.45 -50.80 -53.08
N ARG A 789 -36.15 -49.74 -52.67
CA ARG A 789 -37.53 -49.88 -52.21
C ARG A 789 -38.45 -49.97 -53.43
N ASN A 790 -39.22 -51.05 -53.48
CA ASN A 790 -40.45 -51.13 -54.25
C ASN A 790 -41.58 -50.66 -53.32
N SER A 791 -41.89 -49.36 -53.30
CA SER A 791 -43.13 -48.87 -52.70
C SER A 791 -44.17 -48.62 -53.79
N VAL A 792 -45.26 -49.36 -53.71
CA VAL A 792 -46.50 -49.03 -54.42
C VAL A 792 -47.03 -47.76 -53.79
N MET A 793 -47.03 -46.66 -54.56
CA MET A 793 -47.60 -45.37 -54.16
C MET A 793 -49.09 -45.55 -53.81
N ASP A 794 -49.46 -45.43 -52.53
CA ASP A 794 -50.86 -45.42 -52.13
C ASP A 794 -51.45 -44.04 -52.40
N LYS A 795 -52.43 -43.98 -53.32
CA LYS A 795 -52.87 -42.75 -54.01
C LYS A 795 -53.82 -41.84 -53.20
N SER A 796 -53.92 -41.98 -51.88
CA SER A 796 -55.10 -41.47 -51.17
C SER A 796 -54.93 -40.21 -50.30
N SER A 797 -53.78 -39.52 -50.29
CA SER A 797 -53.66 -38.31 -49.45
C SER A 797 -52.70 -37.21 -49.94
N PHE A 798 -52.65 -36.90 -51.24
CA PHE A 798 -51.90 -35.72 -51.72
C PHE A 798 -52.83 -34.68 -52.35
N SER A 799 -52.89 -33.49 -51.76
CA SER A 799 -53.17 -32.27 -52.53
C SER A 799 -51.99 -32.08 -53.49
N VAL A 800 -52.25 -32.16 -54.79
CA VAL A 800 -51.19 -32.14 -55.82
C VAL A 800 -50.65 -30.72 -55.98
N GLU A 801 -49.64 -30.38 -55.20
CA GLU A 801 -48.67 -29.34 -55.53
C GLU A 801 -47.26 -29.92 -55.34
N PHE A 802 -46.49 -30.00 -56.44
CA PHE A 802 -45.10 -30.49 -56.54
C PHE A 802 -44.80 -31.99 -56.26
N LEU A 803 -45.01 -32.85 -57.29
CA LEU A 803 -44.70 -34.29 -57.26
C LEU A 803 -43.26 -34.65 -56.85
N PRO A 804 -42.19 -33.96 -57.33
CA PRO A 804 -40.82 -34.28 -56.94
C PRO A 804 -40.51 -33.98 -55.46
N LEU A 805 -41.15 -32.93 -54.91
CA LEU A 805 -41.01 -32.58 -53.50
C LEU A 805 -41.68 -33.65 -52.64
N ASN A 806 -42.90 -34.05 -52.98
CA ASN A 806 -43.65 -35.08 -52.24
C ASN A 806 -42.87 -36.41 -52.16
N TYR A 807 -42.28 -36.85 -53.27
CA TYR A 807 -41.44 -38.06 -53.30
C TYR A 807 -40.18 -37.93 -52.44
N PHE A 808 -39.54 -36.75 -52.46
CA PHE A 808 -38.36 -36.49 -51.63
C PHE A 808 -38.69 -36.44 -50.14
N ILE A 809 -39.81 -35.83 -49.76
CA ILE A 809 -40.29 -35.79 -48.38
C ILE A 809 -40.66 -37.20 -47.89
N GLU A 810 -41.30 -38.03 -48.71
CA GLU A 810 -41.61 -39.43 -48.36
C GLU A 810 -40.32 -40.23 -48.03
N ILE A 811 -39.28 -40.08 -48.84
CA ILE A 811 -37.96 -40.69 -48.58
C ILE A 811 -37.35 -40.19 -47.26
N LEU A 812 -37.43 -38.90 -46.98
CA LEU A 812 -36.90 -38.34 -45.74
C LEU A 812 -37.67 -38.81 -44.51
N THR A 813 -39.00 -38.86 -44.60
CA THR A 813 -39.89 -39.33 -43.52
C THR A 813 -39.63 -40.82 -43.21
N ASP A 814 -39.42 -41.62 -44.25
CA ASP A 814 -38.99 -43.02 -44.14
C ASP A 814 -37.62 -43.16 -43.44
N LEU A 815 -36.67 -42.28 -43.74
CA LEU A 815 -35.34 -42.30 -43.12
C LEU A 815 -35.37 -41.84 -41.66
N GLU A 816 -36.15 -40.81 -41.34
CA GLU A 816 -36.37 -40.32 -39.98
C GLU A 816 -36.98 -41.43 -39.09
N SER A 817 -38.04 -42.09 -39.57
CA SER A 817 -38.68 -43.20 -38.84
C SER A 817 -37.75 -44.41 -38.59
N SER A 818 -36.79 -44.66 -39.50
CA SER A 818 -35.80 -45.74 -39.37
C SER A 818 -34.59 -45.38 -38.49
N SER A 819 -34.26 -44.08 -38.38
CA SER A 819 -33.09 -43.56 -37.66
C SER A 819 -33.40 -43.14 -36.22
N GLN A 820 -34.69 -42.98 -35.88
CA GLN A 820 -35.17 -42.68 -34.52
C GLN A 820 -34.77 -43.73 -33.47
N ALA A 821 -34.37 -44.95 -33.89
CA ALA A 821 -33.89 -46.00 -32.98
C ALA A 821 -32.37 -45.93 -32.66
N LEU A 822 -31.61 -45.03 -33.28
CA LEU A 822 -30.14 -44.93 -33.16
C LEU A 822 -29.62 -43.53 -32.77
N CYS A 823 -30.47 -42.51 -32.67
CA CYS A 823 -30.07 -41.13 -32.41
C CYS A 823 -30.57 -40.60 -31.04
N ASP A 824 -30.13 -41.21 -29.94
CA ASP A 824 -30.24 -40.64 -28.58
C ASP A 824 -28.98 -39.83 -28.21
N PHE A 825 -28.67 -38.79 -28.99
CA PHE A 825 -27.63 -37.81 -28.63
C PHE A 825 -28.22 -36.40 -28.57
N GLU A 826 -28.46 -35.96 -27.33
CA GLU A 826 -28.65 -34.60 -26.81
C GLU A 826 -29.21 -33.49 -27.74
N GLY A 827 -30.52 -33.19 -27.57
CA GLY A 827 -31.03 -31.81 -27.66
C GLY A 827 -31.43 -31.28 -29.04
N HIS A 828 -32.08 -32.09 -29.89
CA HIS A 828 -32.72 -31.63 -31.13
C HIS A 828 -34.21 -31.32 -30.89
N ASP A 829 -34.58 -30.05 -30.74
CA ASP A 829 -35.98 -29.60 -30.89
C ASP A 829 -36.36 -29.49 -32.38
N ASN A 830 -37.37 -30.26 -32.79
CA ASN A 830 -38.32 -30.10 -33.92
C ASN A 830 -37.78 -29.68 -35.31
N VAL A 831 -36.89 -30.46 -35.93
CA VAL A 831 -36.67 -30.42 -37.40
C VAL A 831 -37.09 -31.76 -37.97
N ASP A 832 -38.24 -31.80 -38.66
CA ASP A 832 -38.82 -32.97 -39.32
C ASP A 832 -38.95 -32.77 -40.84
N ALA A 833 -39.31 -33.83 -41.55
CA ALA A 833 -39.56 -33.76 -42.99
C ALA A 833 -40.63 -32.70 -43.36
N GLN A 834 -41.58 -32.40 -42.46
CA GLN A 834 -42.59 -31.35 -42.64
C GLN A 834 -41.97 -29.95 -42.62
N PHE A 835 -41.06 -29.66 -41.69
CA PHE A 835 -40.30 -28.41 -41.65
C PHE A 835 -39.46 -28.23 -42.93
N ILE A 836 -38.87 -29.30 -43.46
CA ILE A 836 -38.13 -29.25 -44.73
C ILE A 836 -39.05 -28.90 -45.90
N GLN A 837 -40.25 -29.50 -45.93
CA GLN A 837 -41.26 -29.21 -46.94
C GLN A 837 -41.69 -27.74 -46.90
N GLU A 838 -42.00 -27.20 -45.71
CA GLU A 838 -42.39 -25.80 -45.53
C GLU A 838 -41.26 -24.83 -45.90
N ALA A 839 -40.02 -25.14 -45.51
CA ALA A 839 -38.85 -24.32 -45.87
C ALA A 839 -38.59 -24.31 -47.39
N ALA A 840 -38.73 -25.47 -48.06
CA ALA A 840 -38.56 -25.58 -49.50
C ALA A 840 -39.66 -24.82 -50.26
N LEU A 841 -40.92 -24.93 -49.81
CA LEU A 841 -42.04 -24.20 -50.40
C LEU A 841 -41.87 -22.68 -50.24
N LYS A 842 -41.57 -22.21 -49.02
CA LYS A 842 -41.32 -20.78 -48.75
C LYS A 842 -40.17 -20.21 -49.59
N HIS A 843 -39.11 -20.98 -49.78
CA HIS A 843 -37.97 -20.54 -50.61
C HIS A 843 -38.34 -20.49 -52.10
N THR A 844 -39.12 -21.45 -52.58
CA THR A 844 -39.58 -21.47 -53.97
C THR A 844 -40.59 -20.36 -54.26
N THR A 845 -41.51 -20.06 -53.34
CA THR A 845 -42.44 -18.92 -53.49
C THR A 845 -41.68 -17.59 -53.50
N MET A 846 -40.66 -17.43 -52.64
CA MET A 846 -39.81 -16.24 -52.64
C MET A 846 -38.99 -16.08 -53.94
N LEU A 847 -38.49 -17.17 -54.52
CA LEU A 847 -37.77 -17.13 -55.81
C LEU A 847 -38.66 -16.81 -57.01
N LEU A 848 -39.95 -17.10 -56.90
CA LEU A 848 -40.94 -16.91 -57.97
C LEU A 848 -41.72 -15.59 -57.83
N ASP A 849 -41.43 -14.77 -56.80
CA ASP A 849 -42.18 -13.55 -56.44
C ASP A 849 -43.71 -13.78 -56.35
N LEU A 850 -44.12 -14.93 -55.80
CA LEU A 850 -45.52 -15.37 -55.69
C LEU A 850 -46.18 -15.03 -54.36
#